data_AF-A0A661GL25-F1
#
_entry.id   AF-A0A661GL25-F1
#
_cell.length_a   1.000
_cell.length_b   1.000
_cell.length_c   1.000
_cell.angle_alpha   90.00
_cell.angle_beta   90.00
_cell.angle_gamma   90.00
#
_symmetry.space_group_name_H-M   'P 1'
#
loop_
_entity.id
_entity.type
_entity.pdbx_description
1 polymer ?
#
loop_
_entity_poly.entity_id
_entity_poly.type
_entity_poly.pdbx_seq_one_letter_code
_entity_poly.pdbx_strand_id
1 'polypeptide(L)'
;MTSKFPKILVAALILCISGLAFGQSESLFPRPAALERDVNFWVAIFSKYSTNEGVLHDNRNMAIVYETVPLPKNASRRTRQRTSGNRRKHYQAILRTLADGKRDNLSAEEQRVLDLWPDDVTNKELAAAQGRIRFQLGLSDRFREGLQRAGRWRDHVNAEFTRLGVPTAIAALPHVESSYNPDARSHVGASGIWQFTRSTGRRFMQVDHVLDERNDPFLATTAAGKLLAYNYSITGNWPMAITAYNHGLSGARRAMRRHGDTAYVDILRNYNGRTFGFASRNFYVAFLAAMQIDQDPQKYFPGVVPEKPTDYSNFQLTSFVAADELASALKVSERDIARHNPALQATVWQGSKYLPKNYAVRLPTNMLGAPLPDLIAGMPEDALYAKQLPDLFHTVARGDTLSEIADTYETRVSTLVALNALGSRHRIRIGQQIRLPAAGPAPIAVASAPVATATEPPPPPPPPVEVIADAPAIAVIEMPEEESPGALADQVSDFIGGLQAALLSDPSDYSVGDDLTIEVHPLETLGHYADWLGLKTQRLRDINGLAFRAPVVVGQRIKLDFGIVNTESFENLRANFHRQQQDTFFRNHTITGVTEHVVRRGESIWILSLRKYDVPVWLFRQYNPELDLDSVQPGTRLNFPILVRNSSD
;
A
#
# COMPACT_ATOMS: atom_id res chain seq x y z
N MET A 1 52.28 -39.91 -12.00
CA MET A 1 51.27 -40.46 -11.06
C MET A 1 50.43 -39.29 -10.55
N THR A 2 49.16 -39.22 -10.92
CA THR A 2 48.28 -38.09 -10.59
C THR A 2 47.50 -38.35 -9.30
N SER A 3 47.56 -37.40 -8.37
CA SER A 3 46.95 -37.50 -7.04
C SER A 3 45.42 -37.43 -7.09
N LYS A 4 44.74 -38.42 -6.50
CA LYS A 4 43.30 -38.39 -6.23
C LYS A 4 43.05 -37.83 -4.82
N PHE A 5 42.79 -36.53 -4.69
CA PHE A 5 42.14 -36.00 -3.47
C PHE A 5 40.64 -36.32 -3.48
N PRO A 6 40.02 -36.59 -2.32
CA PRO A 6 38.71 -37.25 -2.26
C PRO A 6 37.53 -36.28 -2.42
N LYS A 7 36.62 -36.60 -3.35
CA LYS A 7 35.33 -35.88 -3.56
C LYS A 7 34.39 -35.88 -2.34
N ILE A 8 34.70 -36.68 -1.32
CA ILE A 8 33.89 -36.88 -0.10
C ILE A 8 33.91 -35.63 0.79
N LEU A 9 35.04 -34.92 0.88
CA LEU A 9 35.16 -33.74 1.76
C LEU A 9 34.28 -32.57 1.28
N VAL A 10 34.18 -32.38 -0.04
CA VAL A 10 33.36 -31.32 -0.65
C VAL A 10 31.87 -31.59 -0.46
N ALA A 11 31.43 -32.85 -0.61
CA ALA A 11 30.04 -33.23 -0.36
C ALA A 11 29.64 -33.03 1.12
N ALA A 12 30.49 -33.43 2.06
CA ALA A 12 30.24 -33.22 3.49
C ALA A 12 30.18 -31.72 3.87
N LEU A 13 31.08 -30.89 3.29
CA LEU A 13 31.09 -29.45 3.53
C LEU A 13 29.84 -28.76 2.99
N ILE A 14 29.38 -29.14 1.77
CA ILE A 14 28.13 -28.64 1.19
C ILE A 14 26.93 -29.02 2.08
N LEU A 15 26.83 -30.28 2.51
CA LEU A 15 25.77 -30.73 3.43
C LEU A 15 25.77 -29.97 4.77
N CYS A 16 26.94 -29.69 5.35
CA CYS A 16 27.04 -28.91 6.59
C CYS A 16 26.61 -27.45 6.41
N ILE A 17 27.00 -26.81 5.31
CA ILE A 17 26.59 -25.43 4.98
C ILE A 17 25.08 -25.38 4.72
N SER A 18 24.52 -26.36 3.99
CA SER A 18 23.07 -26.47 3.78
C SER A 18 22.30 -26.66 5.10
N GLY A 19 22.78 -27.52 6.00
CA GLY A 19 22.15 -27.75 7.30
C GLY A 19 22.19 -26.53 8.24
N LEU A 20 23.32 -25.80 8.26
CA LEU A 20 23.45 -24.55 9.03
C LEU A 20 22.55 -23.43 8.48
N ALA A 21 22.45 -23.30 7.15
CA ALA A 21 21.55 -22.34 6.51
C ALA A 21 20.07 -22.67 6.76
N PHE A 22 19.69 -23.95 6.71
CA PHE A 22 18.33 -24.39 7.08
C PHE A 22 18.02 -24.09 8.55
N GLY A 23 18.92 -24.44 9.48
CA GLY A 23 18.73 -24.19 10.91
C GLY A 23 18.61 -22.69 11.26
N GLN A 24 19.40 -21.83 10.61
CA GLN A 24 19.22 -20.38 10.76
C GLN A 24 17.91 -19.89 10.15
N SER A 25 17.54 -20.37 8.95
CA SER A 25 16.28 -19.97 8.30
C SER A 25 15.05 -20.36 9.12
N GLU A 26 15.05 -21.53 9.75
CA GLU A 26 13.95 -21.99 10.62
C GLU A 26 13.86 -21.18 11.92
N SER A 27 15.01 -20.74 12.48
CA SER A 27 15.03 -19.86 13.66
C SER A 27 14.51 -18.44 13.37
N LEU A 28 14.72 -17.93 12.16
CA LEU A 28 14.29 -16.59 11.75
C LEU A 28 12.85 -16.59 11.23
N PHE A 29 12.44 -17.63 10.50
CA PHE A 29 11.13 -17.77 9.89
C PHE A 29 10.45 -19.04 10.39
N PRO A 30 10.04 -19.08 11.67
CA PRO A 30 9.51 -20.28 12.28
C PRO A 30 8.24 -20.74 11.59
N ARG A 31 8.22 -22.03 11.25
CA ARG A 31 7.15 -22.74 10.53
C ARG A 31 6.55 -23.85 11.41
N PRO A 32 5.84 -23.52 12.50
CA PRO A 32 5.22 -24.51 13.36
C PRO A 32 4.17 -25.31 12.57
N ALA A 33 4.04 -26.60 12.88
CA ALA A 33 3.13 -27.53 12.19
C ALA A 33 1.68 -27.03 12.07
N ALA A 34 1.24 -26.19 13.00
CA ALA A 34 -0.06 -25.52 12.94
C ALA A 34 -0.25 -24.69 11.66
N LEU A 35 0.79 -24.07 11.09
CA LEU A 35 0.69 -23.27 9.85
C LEU A 35 0.88 -24.11 8.56
N GLU A 36 1.26 -25.39 8.68
CA GLU A 36 1.70 -26.19 7.53
C GLU A 36 0.63 -26.37 6.46
N ARG A 37 -0.64 -26.54 6.88
CA ARG A 37 -1.79 -26.62 5.97
C ARG A 37 -1.98 -25.34 5.16
N ASP A 38 -1.78 -24.20 5.80
CA ASP A 38 -1.97 -22.87 5.21
C ASP A 38 -0.81 -22.52 4.27
N VAL A 39 0.42 -22.89 4.62
CA VAL A 39 1.59 -22.76 3.72
C VAL A 39 1.42 -23.65 2.49
N ASN A 40 0.99 -24.91 2.64
CA ASN A 40 0.80 -25.81 1.50
C ASN A 40 -0.32 -25.36 0.55
N PHE A 41 -1.39 -24.72 1.06
CA PHE A 41 -2.37 -24.05 0.22
C PHE A 41 -1.70 -22.97 -0.65
N TRP A 42 -0.93 -22.07 -0.06
CA TRP A 42 -0.24 -21.02 -0.82
C TRP A 42 0.81 -21.57 -1.78
N VAL A 43 1.54 -22.64 -1.43
CA VAL A 43 2.44 -23.33 -2.36
C VAL A 43 1.66 -23.80 -3.59
N ALA A 44 0.50 -24.43 -3.41
CA ALA A 44 -0.33 -24.87 -4.54
C ALA A 44 -0.86 -23.69 -5.39
N ILE A 45 -1.27 -22.58 -4.76
CA ILE A 45 -1.66 -21.34 -5.46
C ILE A 45 -0.50 -20.77 -6.29
N PHE A 46 0.73 -20.81 -5.76
CA PHE A 46 1.92 -20.27 -6.39
C PHE A 46 2.61 -21.22 -7.37
N SER A 47 2.36 -22.54 -7.34
CA SER A 47 3.09 -23.51 -8.18
C SER A 47 2.21 -24.40 -9.07
N LYS A 48 0.95 -24.63 -8.70
CA LYS A 48 0.05 -25.59 -9.39
C LYS A 48 -1.01 -24.88 -10.23
N TYR A 49 -1.76 -23.97 -9.63
CA TYR A 49 -2.93 -23.34 -10.27
C TYR A 49 -2.51 -22.09 -11.06
N SER A 50 -2.91 -22.00 -12.33
CA SER A 50 -2.58 -20.88 -13.23
C SER A 50 -3.61 -19.74 -13.18
N THR A 51 -3.34 -18.59 -13.81
CA THR A 51 -4.34 -17.52 -13.99
C THR A 51 -5.58 -17.91 -14.80
N ASN A 52 -5.61 -19.12 -15.39
CA ASN A 52 -6.74 -19.70 -16.11
C ASN A 52 -7.69 -20.53 -15.23
N GLU A 53 -7.45 -20.58 -13.92
CA GLU A 53 -8.29 -21.27 -12.95
C GLU A 53 -8.17 -20.61 -11.56
N GLY A 54 -9.02 -21.01 -10.62
CA GLY A 54 -8.80 -20.70 -9.21
C GLY A 54 -9.58 -21.65 -8.33
N VAL A 55 -9.40 -21.55 -7.02
CA VAL A 55 -10.00 -22.47 -6.05
C VAL A 55 -11.08 -21.80 -5.22
N LEU A 56 -12.17 -22.51 -4.98
CA LEU A 56 -13.12 -22.19 -3.92
C LEU A 56 -12.70 -22.92 -2.66
N HIS A 57 -12.45 -22.20 -1.57
CA HIS A 57 -11.90 -22.75 -0.32
C HIS A 57 -12.47 -22.08 0.93
N ASP A 58 -12.30 -22.67 2.10
CA ASP A 58 -12.62 -22.03 3.39
C ASP A 58 -11.53 -21.02 3.79
N ASN A 59 -11.93 -19.83 4.25
CA ASN A 59 -11.02 -18.72 4.57
C ASN A 59 -10.35 -18.78 5.97
N ARG A 60 -10.68 -19.79 6.80
CA ARG A 60 -10.06 -20.08 8.10
C ARG A 60 -9.30 -21.41 8.11
N ASN A 61 -9.77 -22.40 7.36
CA ASN A 61 -9.08 -23.68 7.15
C ASN A 61 -8.80 -23.87 5.66
N MET A 62 -7.68 -23.36 5.16
CA MET A 62 -7.40 -23.32 3.72
C MET A 62 -7.10 -24.70 3.11
N ALA A 63 -6.96 -25.76 3.92
CA ALA A 63 -6.94 -27.14 3.43
C ALA A 63 -8.30 -27.59 2.84
N ILE A 64 -9.41 -26.95 3.24
CA ILE A 64 -10.75 -27.25 2.73
C ILE A 64 -10.93 -26.55 1.39
N VAL A 65 -10.68 -27.28 0.31
CA VAL A 65 -10.87 -26.83 -1.08
C VAL A 65 -12.08 -27.53 -1.69
N TYR A 66 -13.16 -26.78 -1.90
CA TYR A 66 -14.41 -27.28 -2.46
C TYR A 66 -14.31 -27.64 -3.94
N GLU A 67 -13.60 -26.80 -4.73
CA GLU A 67 -13.49 -26.93 -6.18
C GLU A 67 -12.32 -26.12 -6.77
N THR A 68 -11.72 -26.64 -7.85
CA THR A 68 -10.96 -25.82 -8.81
C THR A 68 -11.89 -25.38 -9.94
N VAL A 69 -12.18 -24.07 -10.02
CA VAL A 69 -13.08 -23.45 -11.00
C VAL A 69 -12.27 -23.02 -12.23
N PRO A 70 -12.57 -23.55 -13.44
CA PRO A 70 -11.95 -23.10 -14.67
C PRO A 70 -12.36 -21.67 -15.03
N LEU A 71 -11.38 -20.84 -15.42
CA LEU A 71 -11.56 -19.46 -15.85
C LEU A 71 -10.84 -19.24 -17.20
N PRO A 72 -11.47 -19.55 -18.34
CA PRO A 72 -10.83 -19.42 -19.66
C PRO A 72 -10.19 -18.05 -19.89
N LYS A 73 -9.01 -18.02 -20.50
CA LYS A 73 -8.22 -16.79 -20.76
C LYS A 73 -9.00 -15.71 -21.49
N ASN A 74 -9.85 -16.13 -22.44
CA ASN A 74 -10.65 -15.25 -23.30
C ASN A 74 -12.01 -14.88 -22.68
N ALA A 75 -12.35 -15.38 -21.49
CA ALA A 75 -13.61 -15.06 -20.84
C ALA A 75 -13.59 -13.62 -20.32
N SER A 76 -14.63 -12.84 -20.65
CA SER A 76 -14.80 -11.50 -20.10
C SER A 76 -14.78 -11.53 -18.57
N ARG A 77 -14.35 -10.44 -17.93
CA ARG A 77 -14.20 -10.46 -16.47
C ARG A 77 -15.55 -10.57 -15.74
N ARG A 78 -16.63 -10.02 -16.32
CA ARG A 78 -18.01 -10.25 -15.85
C ARG A 78 -18.40 -11.73 -15.93
N THR A 79 -17.98 -12.44 -16.99
CA THR A 79 -18.16 -13.89 -17.10
C THR A 79 -17.40 -14.63 -16.01
N ARG A 80 -16.13 -14.31 -15.77
CA ARG A 80 -15.30 -14.93 -14.70
C ARG A 80 -15.88 -14.72 -13.29
N GLN A 81 -16.37 -13.50 -12.99
CA GLN A 81 -17.05 -13.18 -11.72
C GLN A 81 -18.37 -13.95 -11.58
N ARG A 82 -19.17 -14.07 -12.65
CA ARG A 82 -20.42 -14.85 -12.65
C ARG A 82 -20.16 -16.35 -12.44
N THR A 83 -19.16 -16.94 -13.09
CA THR A 83 -18.81 -18.36 -12.93
C THR A 83 -18.41 -18.68 -11.48
N SER A 84 -17.46 -17.94 -10.93
CA SER A 84 -17.01 -18.13 -9.54
C SER A 84 -18.10 -17.80 -8.50
N GLY A 85 -18.96 -16.80 -8.77
CA GLY A 85 -20.15 -16.50 -7.98
C GLY A 85 -21.17 -17.64 -7.95
N ASN A 86 -21.50 -18.22 -9.10
CA ASN A 86 -22.45 -19.33 -9.20
C ASN A 86 -21.94 -20.59 -8.51
N ARG A 87 -20.66 -20.96 -8.70
CA ARG A 87 -20.07 -22.12 -8.01
C ARG A 87 -19.94 -21.91 -6.50
N ARG A 88 -19.68 -20.68 -6.05
CA ARG A 88 -19.74 -20.33 -4.61
C ARG A 88 -21.16 -20.51 -4.03
N LYS A 89 -22.21 -20.03 -4.72
CA LYS A 89 -23.61 -20.23 -4.29
C LYS A 89 -23.99 -21.71 -4.22
N HIS A 90 -23.48 -22.54 -5.13
CA HIS A 90 -23.66 -24.00 -5.13
C HIS A 90 -23.12 -24.65 -3.84
N TYR A 91 -21.87 -24.38 -3.47
CA TYR A 91 -21.31 -24.92 -2.21
C TYR A 91 -21.93 -24.33 -0.95
N GLN A 92 -22.40 -23.08 -0.98
CA GLN A 92 -23.20 -22.52 0.12
C GLN A 92 -24.52 -23.26 0.33
N ALA A 93 -25.16 -23.75 -0.74
CA ALA A 93 -26.36 -24.58 -0.63
C ALA A 93 -26.04 -25.97 -0.04
N ILE A 94 -24.97 -26.63 -0.50
CA ILE A 94 -24.53 -27.93 0.04
C ILE A 94 -24.21 -27.81 1.55
N LEU A 95 -23.40 -26.82 1.94
CA LEU A 95 -23.07 -26.61 3.35
C LEU A 95 -24.29 -26.25 4.21
N ARG A 96 -25.34 -25.65 3.64
CA ARG A 96 -26.61 -25.43 4.35
C ARG A 96 -27.32 -26.75 4.61
N THR A 97 -27.52 -27.57 3.59
CA THR A 97 -28.16 -28.89 3.74
C THR A 97 -27.43 -29.78 4.77
N LEU A 98 -26.09 -29.75 4.77
CA LEU A 98 -25.29 -30.46 5.77
C LEU A 98 -25.38 -29.81 7.17
N ALA A 99 -25.44 -28.48 7.26
CA ALA A 99 -25.63 -27.77 8.53
C ALA A 99 -27.01 -28.02 9.16
N ASP A 100 -28.04 -28.28 8.36
CA ASP A 100 -29.38 -28.66 8.84
C ASP A 100 -29.42 -30.09 9.43
N GLY A 101 -28.28 -30.80 9.45
CA GLY A 101 -28.11 -32.10 10.09
C GLY A 101 -28.25 -33.30 9.16
N LYS A 102 -28.39 -33.10 7.85
CA LYS A 102 -28.38 -34.21 6.88
C LYS A 102 -27.05 -34.96 6.95
N ARG A 103 -27.11 -36.27 7.19
CA ARG A 103 -25.96 -37.21 7.18
C ARG A 103 -26.26 -38.49 6.40
N ASP A 104 -27.51 -38.93 6.39
CA ASP A 104 -27.97 -40.04 5.55
C ASP A 104 -28.46 -39.57 4.18
N ASN A 105 -28.47 -40.48 3.20
CA ASN A 105 -28.94 -40.23 1.83
C ASN A 105 -28.32 -38.97 1.18
N LEU A 106 -27.02 -38.78 1.42
CA LEU A 106 -26.23 -37.73 0.75
C LEU A 106 -26.04 -38.09 -0.73
N SER A 107 -26.17 -37.08 -1.59
CA SER A 107 -25.64 -37.15 -2.96
C SER A 107 -24.12 -37.26 -2.93
N ALA A 108 -23.52 -37.78 -4.00
CA ALA A 108 -22.06 -37.94 -4.09
C ALA A 108 -21.29 -36.61 -3.88
N GLU A 109 -21.87 -35.46 -4.25
CA GLU A 109 -21.24 -34.16 -4.02
C GLU A 109 -21.43 -33.64 -2.58
N GLU A 110 -22.57 -33.89 -1.95
CA GLU A 110 -22.77 -33.61 -0.51
C GLU A 110 -21.83 -34.46 0.36
N GLN A 111 -21.70 -35.75 0.06
CA GLN A 111 -20.77 -36.65 0.74
C GLN A 111 -19.32 -36.14 0.57
N ARG A 112 -18.89 -35.91 -0.68
CA ARG A 112 -17.55 -35.37 -0.97
C ARG A 112 -17.26 -34.06 -0.22
N VAL A 113 -18.25 -33.17 -0.07
CA VAL A 113 -18.08 -31.91 0.65
C VAL A 113 -18.03 -32.13 2.17
N LEU A 114 -18.77 -33.10 2.71
CA LEU A 114 -18.67 -33.52 4.11
C LEU A 114 -17.30 -34.14 4.41
N ASP A 115 -16.79 -34.99 3.52
CA ASP A 115 -15.48 -35.67 3.61
C ASP A 115 -14.27 -34.70 3.59
N LEU A 116 -14.46 -33.41 3.27
CA LEU A 116 -13.43 -32.37 3.42
C LEU A 116 -13.21 -31.93 4.87
N TRP A 117 -14.14 -32.27 5.77
CA TRP A 117 -14.13 -31.90 7.18
C TRP A 117 -13.71 -33.07 8.07
N PRO A 118 -13.27 -32.82 9.31
CA PRO A 118 -13.17 -33.87 10.33
C PRO A 118 -14.51 -34.58 10.56
N ASP A 119 -14.47 -35.86 10.89
CA ASP A 119 -15.65 -36.70 11.15
C ASP A 119 -16.58 -36.15 12.25
N ASP A 120 -16.02 -35.37 13.19
CA ASP A 120 -16.72 -34.73 14.30
C ASP A 120 -17.26 -33.31 13.98
N VAL A 121 -17.28 -32.91 12.71
CA VAL A 121 -17.70 -31.56 12.31
C VAL A 121 -19.14 -31.23 12.72
N THR A 122 -19.28 -30.18 13.52
CA THR A 122 -20.57 -29.73 14.03
C THR A 122 -21.40 -29.02 12.95
N ASN A 123 -22.72 -29.15 13.03
CA ASN A 123 -23.67 -28.37 12.22
C ASN A 123 -23.42 -26.86 12.29
N LYS A 124 -23.02 -26.34 13.46
CA LYS A 124 -22.68 -24.93 13.66
C LYS A 124 -21.45 -24.49 12.86
N GLU A 125 -20.45 -25.35 12.73
CA GLU A 125 -19.24 -25.06 11.96
C GLU A 125 -19.52 -25.09 10.44
N LEU A 126 -20.32 -26.06 9.98
CA LEU A 126 -20.81 -26.10 8.59
C LEU A 126 -21.70 -24.88 8.25
N ALA A 127 -22.53 -24.43 9.20
CA ALA A 127 -23.30 -23.19 9.05
C ALA A 127 -22.40 -21.97 8.91
N ALA A 128 -21.37 -21.84 9.76
CA ALA A 128 -20.39 -20.75 9.69
C ALA A 128 -19.60 -20.79 8.36
N ALA A 129 -19.23 -21.97 7.88
CA ALA A 129 -18.46 -22.17 6.66
C ALA A 129 -19.14 -21.61 5.39
N GLN A 130 -20.48 -21.54 5.33
CA GLN A 130 -21.22 -20.87 4.25
C GLN A 130 -20.74 -19.42 4.03
N GLY A 131 -20.47 -18.68 5.13
CA GLY A 131 -19.95 -17.32 5.09
C GLY A 131 -18.43 -17.22 4.86
N ARG A 132 -17.72 -18.34 4.88
CA ARG A 132 -16.25 -18.40 4.76
C ARG A 132 -15.74 -18.84 3.40
N ILE A 133 -16.62 -19.30 2.49
CA ILE A 133 -16.21 -19.68 1.13
C ILE A 133 -15.61 -18.48 0.39
N ARG A 134 -14.32 -18.56 0.07
CA ARG A 134 -13.58 -17.57 -0.71
C ARG A 134 -13.14 -18.18 -2.04
N PHE A 135 -13.13 -17.35 -3.09
CA PHE A 135 -12.46 -17.66 -4.35
C PHE A 135 -11.04 -17.11 -4.33
N GLN A 136 -10.05 -17.92 -4.70
CA GLN A 136 -8.64 -17.55 -4.83
C GLN A 136 -8.14 -17.92 -6.22
N LEU A 137 -7.70 -16.93 -6.99
CA LEU A 137 -7.13 -17.13 -8.33
C LEU A 137 -5.78 -17.85 -8.24
N GLY A 138 -5.48 -18.74 -9.19
CA GLY A 138 -4.17 -19.38 -9.34
C GLY A 138 -3.11 -18.40 -9.88
N LEU A 139 -1.88 -18.49 -9.40
CA LEU A 139 -0.80 -17.55 -9.74
C LEU A 139 0.45 -18.23 -10.34
N SER A 140 0.43 -19.53 -10.66
CA SER A 140 1.65 -20.29 -10.99
C SER A 140 2.42 -19.77 -12.21
N ASP A 141 1.72 -19.31 -13.25
CA ASP A 141 2.29 -18.65 -14.41
C ASP A 141 2.95 -17.31 -14.03
N ARG A 142 2.31 -16.51 -13.17
CA ARG A 142 2.86 -15.25 -12.65
C ARG A 142 4.07 -15.46 -11.73
N PHE A 143 4.04 -16.48 -10.89
CA PHE A 143 5.16 -16.81 -10.00
C PHE A 143 6.37 -17.29 -10.82
N ARG A 144 6.14 -18.11 -11.86
CA ARG A 144 7.18 -18.49 -12.82
C ARG A 144 7.81 -17.28 -13.50
N GLU A 145 7.01 -16.33 -13.98
CA GLU A 145 7.52 -15.06 -14.52
C GLU A 145 8.28 -14.26 -13.45
N GLY A 146 7.80 -14.25 -12.20
CA GLY A 146 8.46 -13.60 -11.07
C GLY A 146 9.86 -14.16 -10.79
N LEU A 147 10.01 -15.49 -10.80
CA LEU A 147 11.30 -16.17 -10.70
C LEU A 147 12.27 -15.80 -11.84
N GLN A 148 11.74 -15.58 -13.05
CA GLN A 148 12.55 -15.08 -14.17
C GLN A 148 13.00 -13.63 -13.89
N ARG A 149 12.05 -12.70 -13.66
CA ARG A 149 12.33 -11.28 -13.42
C ARG A 149 13.24 -11.04 -12.21
N ALA A 150 13.11 -11.85 -11.15
CA ALA A 150 13.88 -11.71 -9.92
C ALA A 150 15.39 -11.72 -10.17
N GLY A 151 15.86 -12.49 -11.15
CA GLY A 151 17.28 -12.57 -11.51
C GLY A 151 17.91 -11.22 -11.90
N ARG A 152 17.14 -10.27 -12.44
CA ARG A 152 17.63 -8.92 -12.77
C ARG A 152 18.13 -8.12 -11.56
N TRP A 153 17.58 -8.39 -10.37
CA TRP A 153 17.79 -7.57 -9.17
C TRP A 153 18.20 -8.36 -7.93
N ARG A 154 18.21 -9.70 -7.99
CA ARG A 154 18.44 -10.56 -6.82
C ARG A 154 19.73 -10.23 -6.07
N ASP A 155 20.82 -9.99 -6.81
CA ASP A 155 22.12 -9.71 -6.20
C ASP A 155 22.10 -8.37 -5.45
N HIS A 156 21.45 -7.34 -6.01
CA HIS A 156 21.23 -6.05 -5.34
C HIS A 156 20.34 -6.20 -4.10
N VAL A 157 19.22 -6.94 -4.21
CA VAL A 157 18.33 -7.21 -3.06
C VAL A 157 19.08 -7.91 -1.94
N ASN A 158 19.85 -8.95 -2.25
CA ASN A 158 20.62 -9.69 -1.25
C ASN A 158 21.71 -8.82 -0.61
N ALA A 159 22.45 -8.04 -1.40
CA ALA A 159 23.49 -7.15 -0.91
C ALA A 159 22.92 -6.06 0.01
N GLU A 160 21.84 -5.40 -0.41
CA GLU A 160 21.20 -4.32 0.34
C GLU A 160 20.53 -4.83 1.62
N PHE A 161 19.89 -6.02 1.58
CA PHE A 161 19.32 -6.64 2.77
C PHE A 161 20.40 -7.05 3.77
N THR A 162 21.50 -7.65 3.30
CA THR A 162 22.67 -7.96 4.14
C THR A 162 23.23 -6.70 4.79
N ARG A 163 23.38 -5.61 4.03
CA ARG A 163 23.86 -4.30 4.51
C ARG A 163 22.96 -3.69 5.58
N LEU A 164 21.65 -3.97 5.55
CA LEU A 164 20.65 -3.46 6.48
C LEU A 164 20.32 -4.42 7.63
N GLY A 165 21.00 -5.57 7.74
CA GLY A 165 20.70 -6.59 8.75
C GLY A 165 19.37 -7.33 8.53
N VAL A 166 18.82 -7.27 7.33
CA VAL A 166 17.58 -7.96 6.91
C VAL A 166 17.96 -9.33 6.32
N PRO A 167 17.34 -10.45 6.72
CA PRO A 167 17.67 -11.75 6.14
C PRO A 167 17.35 -11.81 4.65
N THR A 168 18.28 -12.32 3.86
CA THR A 168 18.17 -12.40 2.39
C THR A 168 17.02 -13.28 1.91
N ALA A 169 16.52 -14.21 2.73
CA ALA A 169 15.31 -14.98 2.42
C ALA A 169 14.04 -14.10 2.23
N ILE A 170 14.03 -12.86 2.76
CA ILE A 170 12.95 -11.89 2.51
C ILE A 170 12.96 -11.40 1.05
N ALA A 171 13.99 -11.68 0.25
CA ALA A 171 13.97 -11.52 -1.20
C ALA A 171 12.89 -12.34 -1.92
N ALA A 172 12.21 -13.27 -1.25
CA ALA A 172 11.01 -13.92 -1.79
C ALA A 172 9.74 -13.04 -1.72
N LEU A 173 9.72 -11.99 -0.88
CA LEU A 173 8.54 -11.16 -0.64
C LEU A 173 7.97 -10.45 -1.90
N PRO A 174 8.80 -9.93 -2.85
CA PRO A 174 8.28 -9.34 -4.08
C PRO A 174 7.53 -10.32 -4.99
N HIS A 175 7.64 -11.64 -4.78
CA HIS A 175 6.79 -12.61 -5.49
C HIS A 175 5.33 -12.53 -5.05
N VAL A 176 5.10 -12.33 -3.74
CA VAL A 176 3.77 -12.18 -3.13
C VAL A 176 3.17 -10.82 -3.48
N GLU A 177 3.98 -9.77 -3.51
CA GLU A 177 3.53 -8.39 -3.75
C GLU A 177 3.29 -8.08 -5.25
N SER A 178 4.25 -8.38 -6.13
CA SER A 178 4.23 -7.91 -7.53
C SER A 178 4.61 -8.96 -8.57
N SER A 179 5.07 -10.14 -8.16
CA SER A 179 5.80 -11.08 -9.02
C SER A 179 7.02 -10.40 -9.70
N TYR A 180 7.79 -9.64 -8.91
CA TYR A 180 8.97 -8.87 -9.35
C TYR A 180 8.69 -7.93 -10.56
N ASN A 181 7.48 -7.37 -10.64
CA ASN A 181 7.11 -6.46 -11.73
C ASN A 181 7.24 -4.97 -11.31
N PRO A 182 8.18 -4.18 -11.88
CA PRO A 182 8.32 -2.76 -11.55
C PRO A 182 7.14 -1.90 -12.03
N ASP A 183 6.44 -2.37 -13.06
CA ASP A 183 5.25 -1.72 -13.61
C ASP A 183 3.97 -2.11 -12.87
N ALA A 184 4.06 -2.95 -11.82
CA ALA A 184 2.92 -3.28 -10.99
C ALA A 184 2.33 -2.02 -10.33
N ARG A 185 1.04 -1.81 -10.52
CA ARG A 185 0.21 -0.79 -9.89
C ARG A 185 -1.04 -1.49 -9.35
N SER A 186 -1.54 -1.04 -8.21
CA SER A 186 -2.81 -1.52 -7.67
C SER A 186 -3.88 -0.45 -7.59
N HIS A 187 -5.14 -0.86 -7.46
CA HIS A 187 -6.29 0.06 -7.31
C HIS A 187 -6.16 1.04 -6.14
N VAL A 188 -5.48 0.66 -5.05
CA VAL A 188 -5.23 1.55 -3.89
C VAL A 188 -3.97 2.42 -4.03
N GLY A 189 -3.30 2.37 -5.18
CA GLY A 189 -2.14 3.21 -5.47
C GLY A 189 -0.81 2.69 -4.92
N ALA A 190 -0.69 1.40 -4.60
CA ALA A 190 0.60 0.77 -4.38
C ALA A 190 1.36 0.60 -5.71
N SER A 191 2.69 0.72 -5.71
CA SER A 191 3.49 0.58 -6.94
C SER A 191 4.87 -0.05 -6.75
N GLY A 192 5.44 -0.52 -7.86
CA GLY A 192 6.79 -1.07 -7.94
C GLY A 192 6.90 -2.52 -7.48
N ILE A 193 8.12 -3.08 -7.53
CA ILE A 193 8.34 -4.49 -7.18
C ILE A 193 7.99 -4.79 -5.70
N TRP A 194 8.05 -3.77 -4.84
CA TRP A 194 7.79 -3.84 -3.39
C TRP A 194 6.39 -3.37 -2.97
N GLN A 195 5.54 -2.98 -3.93
CA GLN A 195 4.17 -2.46 -3.70
C GLN A 195 4.08 -1.41 -2.58
N PHE A 196 4.94 -0.38 -2.65
CA PHE A 196 4.83 0.75 -1.73
C PHE A 196 3.58 1.58 -2.03
N THR A 197 2.76 1.84 -1.02
CA THR A 197 1.75 2.93 -1.10
C THR A 197 2.46 4.29 -1.17
N ARG A 198 1.76 5.34 -1.62
CA ARG A 198 2.34 6.69 -1.72
C ARG A 198 2.78 7.23 -0.37
N SER A 199 1.97 7.06 0.68
CA SER A 199 2.26 7.51 2.04
C SER A 199 3.43 6.75 2.67
N THR A 200 3.48 5.43 2.50
CA THR A 200 4.59 4.61 3.02
C THR A 200 5.89 4.92 2.28
N GLY A 201 5.85 5.09 0.95
CA GLY A 201 7.03 5.36 0.13
C GLY A 201 7.72 6.68 0.49
N ARG A 202 6.94 7.76 0.70
CA ARG A 202 7.43 9.10 1.08
C ARG A 202 8.30 9.16 2.34
N ARG A 203 8.25 8.13 3.19
CA ARG A 203 9.09 8.02 4.39
C ARG A 203 10.54 7.64 4.08
N PHE A 204 10.81 7.12 2.88
CA PHE A 204 12.09 6.50 2.50
C PHE A 204 12.61 6.91 1.12
N MET A 205 11.76 7.45 0.25
CA MET A 205 12.05 7.75 -1.15
C MET A 205 11.13 8.88 -1.68
N GLN A 206 11.53 9.56 -2.75
CA GLN A 206 10.80 10.66 -3.37
C GLN A 206 9.57 10.14 -4.14
N VAL A 207 8.39 10.72 -3.85
CA VAL A 207 7.12 10.37 -4.51
C VAL A 207 6.25 11.60 -4.75
N ASP A 208 6.52 12.28 -5.86
CA ASP A 208 5.78 13.42 -6.36
C ASP A 208 5.22 13.15 -7.77
N HIS A 209 5.32 14.11 -8.68
CA HIS A 209 4.78 14.07 -10.04
C HIS A 209 5.89 14.10 -11.11
N VAL A 210 7.14 14.39 -10.71
CA VAL A 210 8.37 14.33 -11.51
C VAL A 210 9.07 13.00 -11.27
N LEU A 211 9.13 12.56 -10.00
CA LEU A 211 9.82 11.36 -9.57
C LEU A 211 8.95 10.53 -8.63
N ASP A 212 8.81 9.23 -8.94
CA ASP A 212 8.18 8.22 -8.09
C ASP A 212 9.13 7.02 -7.95
N GLU A 213 10.05 7.14 -7.01
CA GLU A 213 11.16 6.19 -6.78
C GLU A 213 10.68 4.80 -6.35
N ARG A 214 9.39 4.64 -6.00
CA ARG A 214 8.77 3.32 -5.75
C ARG A 214 8.90 2.40 -6.97
N ASN A 215 8.95 3.00 -8.15
CA ASN A 215 9.05 2.30 -9.42
C ASN A 215 10.49 1.94 -9.79
N ASP A 216 11.52 2.54 -9.14
CA ASP A 216 12.92 2.15 -9.28
C ASP A 216 13.21 0.92 -8.40
N PRO A 217 13.56 -0.24 -8.97
CA PRO A 217 13.81 -1.46 -8.21
C PRO A 217 14.93 -1.36 -7.18
N PHE A 218 15.95 -0.53 -7.42
CA PHE A 218 17.13 -0.41 -6.57
C PHE A 218 16.84 0.49 -5.37
N LEU A 219 16.20 1.64 -5.59
CA LEU A 219 15.80 2.59 -4.54
C LEU A 219 14.66 2.03 -3.70
N ALA A 220 13.64 1.43 -4.32
CA ALA A 220 12.55 0.77 -3.61
C ALA A 220 13.05 -0.42 -2.77
N THR A 221 14.11 -1.13 -3.18
CA THR A 221 14.75 -2.18 -2.37
C THR A 221 15.41 -1.63 -1.11
N THR A 222 16.17 -0.54 -1.23
CA THR A 222 16.75 0.18 -0.09
C THR A 222 15.66 0.63 0.90
N ALA A 223 14.54 1.15 0.38
CA ALA A 223 13.39 1.52 1.20
C ALA A 223 12.69 0.32 1.86
N ALA A 224 12.51 -0.79 1.14
CA ALA A 224 11.91 -2.01 1.67
C ALA A 224 12.74 -2.59 2.81
N GLY A 225 14.07 -2.68 2.64
CA GLY A 225 14.97 -3.13 3.70
C GLY A 225 14.89 -2.22 4.93
N LYS A 226 14.88 -0.89 4.76
CA LYS A 226 14.73 0.07 5.87
C LYS A 226 13.39 -0.10 6.61
N LEU A 227 12.28 -0.29 5.88
CA LEU A 227 10.97 -0.53 6.49
C LEU A 227 10.90 -1.88 7.22
N LEU A 228 11.46 -2.94 6.64
CA LEU A 228 11.51 -4.27 7.24
C LEU A 228 12.37 -4.29 8.51
N ALA A 229 13.54 -3.65 8.50
CA ALA A 229 14.40 -3.49 9.67
C ALA A 229 13.71 -2.67 10.77
N TYR A 230 13.03 -1.57 10.42
CA TYR A 230 12.24 -0.77 11.36
C TYR A 230 11.06 -1.56 11.95
N ASN A 231 10.34 -2.34 11.14
CA ASN A 231 9.28 -3.20 11.65
C ASN A 231 9.84 -4.23 12.63
N TYR A 232 10.95 -4.92 12.27
CA TYR A 232 11.61 -5.89 13.13
C TYR A 232 12.12 -5.29 14.44
N SER A 233 12.67 -4.07 14.43
CA SER A 233 13.15 -3.41 15.65
C SER A 233 12.02 -3.11 16.65
N ILE A 234 10.77 -3.11 16.20
CA ILE A 234 9.59 -2.85 17.02
C ILE A 234 8.80 -4.13 17.33
N THR A 235 8.79 -5.13 16.45
CA THR A 235 8.10 -6.41 16.69
C THR A 235 8.97 -7.47 17.37
N GLY A 236 10.30 -7.32 17.34
CA GLY A 236 11.27 -8.29 17.85
C GLY A 236 11.32 -9.64 17.10
N ASN A 237 10.43 -9.86 16.12
CA ASN A 237 10.33 -11.10 15.36
C ASN A 237 9.87 -10.88 13.92
N TRP A 238 10.40 -11.70 13.00
CA TRP A 238 10.11 -11.61 11.56
C TRP A 238 8.67 -11.96 11.16
N PRO A 239 7.98 -12.97 11.76
CA PRO A 239 6.57 -13.22 11.48
C PRO A 239 5.72 -11.95 11.60
N MET A 240 5.84 -11.23 12.72
CA MET A 240 5.12 -9.99 12.91
C MET A 240 5.71 -8.80 12.14
N ALA A 241 7.02 -8.77 11.85
CA ALA A 241 7.62 -7.71 11.02
C ALA A 241 7.15 -7.75 9.55
N ILE A 242 6.99 -8.96 9.01
CA ILE A 242 6.46 -9.24 7.67
C ILE A 242 4.95 -8.98 7.65
N THR A 243 4.21 -9.45 8.65
CA THR A 243 2.80 -9.07 8.81
C THR A 243 2.63 -7.54 8.93
N ALA A 244 3.53 -6.84 9.61
CA ALA A 244 3.56 -5.37 9.73
C ALA A 244 3.99 -4.65 8.45
N TYR A 245 4.74 -5.29 7.55
CA TYR A 245 5.08 -4.73 6.23
C TYR A 245 3.81 -4.56 5.40
N ASN A 246 2.98 -5.61 5.44
CA ASN A 246 1.66 -5.61 4.85
C ASN A 246 0.69 -4.80 5.73
N HIS A 247 0.07 -5.44 6.72
CA HIS A 247 -0.99 -4.90 7.58
C HIS A 247 -0.68 -3.57 8.29
N GLY A 248 0.60 -3.20 8.34
CA GLY A 248 1.08 -2.01 9.02
C GLY A 248 1.45 -2.29 10.48
N LEU A 249 2.54 -1.67 10.92
CA LEU A 249 3.10 -1.80 12.27
C LEU A 249 2.13 -1.55 13.43
N SER A 250 1.36 -0.45 13.50
CA SER A 250 0.37 -0.26 14.59
C SER A 250 -0.75 -1.32 14.56
N GLY A 251 -1.12 -1.82 13.38
CA GLY A 251 -2.06 -2.93 13.26
C GLY A 251 -1.50 -4.23 13.86
N ALA A 252 -0.26 -4.57 13.49
CA ALA A 252 0.48 -5.69 14.06
C ALA A 252 0.68 -5.54 15.58
N ARG A 253 1.08 -4.36 16.06
CA ARG A 253 1.23 -4.07 17.49
C ARG A 253 -0.06 -4.19 18.28
N ARG A 254 -1.22 -3.79 17.73
CA ARG A 254 -2.52 -4.03 18.40
C ARG A 254 -2.82 -5.50 18.56
N ALA A 255 -2.48 -6.33 17.57
CA ALA A 255 -2.61 -7.77 17.67
C ALA A 255 -1.65 -8.36 18.72
N MET A 256 -0.37 -7.97 18.69
CA MET A 256 0.64 -8.39 19.67
C MET A 256 0.28 -8.00 21.10
N ARG A 257 -0.18 -6.76 21.35
CA ARG A 257 -0.65 -6.33 22.68
C ARG A 257 -1.81 -7.16 23.23
N ARG A 258 -2.62 -7.79 22.37
CA ARG A 258 -3.79 -8.59 22.76
C ARG A 258 -3.47 -10.07 22.97
N HIS A 259 -2.49 -10.63 22.25
CA HIS A 259 -2.17 -12.06 22.26
C HIS A 259 -0.78 -12.41 22.81
N GLY A 260 0.12 -11.43 22.95
CA GLY A 260 1.53 -11.60 23.27
C GLY A 260 2.45 -11.51 22.05
N ASP A 261 3.68 -11.02 22.24
CA ASP A 261 4.59 -10.64 21.15
C ASP A 261 5.06 -11.83 20.30
N THR A 262 5.17 -13.02 20.90
CA THR A 262 5.57 -14.27 20.23
C THR A 262 4.37 -15.11 19.78
N ALA A 263 3.13 -14.70 20.08
CA ALA A 263 1.93 -15.48 19.80
C ALA A 263 1.43 -15.35 18.35
N TYR A 264 2.34 -15.25 17.38
CA TYR A 264 1.98 -14.98 15.98
C TYR A 264 1.05 -16.06 15.39
N VAL A 265 1.17 -17.33 15.77
CA VAL A 265 0.22 -18.39 15.34
C VAL A 265 -1.20 -18.11 15.85
N ASP A 266 -1.34 -17.68 17.10
CA ASP A 266 -2.64 -17.36 17.70
C ASP A 266 -3.24 -16.09 17.08
N ILE A 267 -2.41 -15.05 16.88
CA ILE A 267 -2.78 -13.84 16.11
C ILE A 267 -3.30 -14.23 14.72
N LEU A 268 -2.54 -15.06 13.98
CA LEU A 268 -2.88 -15.48 12.63
C LEU A 268 -4.12 -16.38 12.56
N ARG A 269 -4.63 -16.93 13.66
CA ARG A 269 -5.85 -17.75 13.69
C ARG A 269 -7.06 -16.99 14.24
N ASN A 270 -6.85 -16.34 15.38
CA ASN A 270 -7.90 -15.94 16.31
C ASN A 270 -8.03 -14.42 16.46
N TYR A 271 -7.03 -13.62 16.07
CA TYR A 271 -7.18 -12.15 16.08
C TYR A 271 -8.21 -11.72 15.02
N ASN A 272 -9.31 -11.14 15.50
CA ASN A 272 -10.42 -10.65 14.68
C ASN A 272 -10.50 -9.12 14.77
N GLY A 273 -9.42 -8.43 14.40
CA GLY A 273 -9.49 -7.00 14.16
C GLY A 273 -10.27 -6.72 12.86
N ARG A 274 -11.10 -5.67 12.85
CA ARG A 274 -11.70 -5.10 11.61
C ARG A 274 -10.67 -5.01 10.50
N THR A 275 -9.55 -4.38 10.86
CA THR A 275 -8.26 -4.26 10.16
C THR A 275 -7.79 -5.52 9.41
N PHE A 276 -7.94 -6.67 10.08
CA PHE A 276 -7.09 -7.85 9.93
C PHE A 276 -7.85 -9.04 9.33
N GLY A 277 -8.40 -8.83 8.14
CA GLY A 277 -9.08 -9.89 7.42
C GLY A 277 -8.12 -10.84 6.69
N PHE A 278 -8.65 -11.56 5.71
CA PHE A 278 -8.01 -12.73 5.10
C PHE A 278 -6.57 -12.50 4.65
N ALA A 279 -6.29 -11.38 3.99
CA ALA A 279 -5.02 -11.20 3.31
C ALA A 279 -3.89 -10.82 4.28
N SER A 280 -4.09 -9.82 5.15
CA SER A 280 -3.17 -9.49 6.25
C SER A 280 -2.89 -10.68 7.16
N ARG A 281 -3.93 -11.47 7.47
CA ARG A 281 -3.83 -12.70 8.26
C ARG A 281 -2.98 -13.79 7.60
N ASN A 282 -3.04 -13.90 6.28
CA ASN A 282 -2.32 -14.94 5.54
C ASN A 282 -0.98 -14.47 4.96
N PHE A 283 -0.59 -13.21 5.14
CA PHE A 283 0.59 -12.65 4.49
C PHE A 283 1.90 -13.37 4.86
N TYR A 284 2.09 -13.74 6.13
CA TYR A 284 3.27 -14.49 6.56
C TYR A 284 3.30 -15.94 6.03
N VAL A 285 2.17 -16.65 5.97
CA VAL A 285 2.13 -18.01 5.39
C VAL A 285 2.27 -18.00 3.86
N ALA A 286 1.79 -16.95 3.20
CA ALA A 286 2.07 -16.70 1.78
C ALA A 286 3.56 -16.39 1.56
N PHE A 287 4.19 -15.59 2.42
CA PHE A 287 5.64 -15.39 2.39
C PHE A 287 6.41 -16.70 2.57
N LEU A 288 6.07 -17.54 3.55
CA LEU A 288 6.72 -18.85 3.76
C LEU A 288 6.60 -19.76 2.53
N ALA A 289 5.44 -19.76 1.86
CA ALA A 289 5.23 -20.53 0.63
C ALA A 289 6.06 -19.99 -0.53
N ALA A 290 6.11 -18.65 -0.70
CA ALA A 290 6.92 -18.01 -1.72
C ALA A 290 8.43 -18.28 -1.49
N MET A 291 8.89 -18.17 -0.24
CA MET A 291 10.26 -18.48 0.18
C MET A 291 10.63 -19.94 -0.12
N GLN A 292 9.74 -20.89 0.17
CA GLN A 292 9.94 -22.31 -0.13
C GLN A 292 10.11 -22.57 -1.64
N ILE A 293 9.32 -21.90 -2.48
CA ILE A 293 9.41 -22.06 -3.95
C ILE A 293 10.66 -21.35 -4.50
N ASP A 294 10.98 -20.18 -3.97
CA ASP A 294 12.12 -19.35 -4.39
C ASP A 294 13.49 -19.97 -4.01
N GLN A 295 13.54 -20.76 -2.94
CA GLN A 295 14.72 -21.53 -2.53
C GLN A 295 14.97 -22.78 -3.40
N ASP A 296 13.94 -23.37 -4.00
CA ASP A 296 14.05 -24.56 -4.86
C ASP A 296 13.19 -24.41 -6.14
N PRO A 297 13.51 -23.44 -7.03
CA PRO A 297 12.64 -23.10 -8.13
C PRO A 297 12.56 -24.19 -9.20
N GLN A 298 13.57 -25.07 -9.31
CA GLN A 298 13.55 -26.17 -10.28
C GLN A 298 12.60 -27.31 -9.89
N LYS A 299 12.38 -27.54 -8.59
CA LYS A 299 11.39 -28.52 -8.11
C LYS A 299 9.95 -28.13 -8.45
N TYR A 300 9.64 -26.84 -8.38
CA TYR A 300 8.29 -26.31 -8.65
C TYR A 300 8.10 -25.91 -10.11
N PHE A 301 9.15 -25.42 -10.78
CA PHE A 301 9.13 -24.97 -12.16
C PHE A 301 10.37 -25.47 -12.94
N PRO A 302 10.42 -26.76 -13.32
CA PRO A 302 11.51 -27.30 -14.11
C PRO A 302 11.79 -26.47 -15.37
N GLY A 303 13.04 -26.06 -15.57
CA GLY A 303 13.45 -25.25 -16.71
C GLY A 303 13.06 -23.76 -16.61
N VAL A 304 12.69 -23.25 -15.44
CA VAL A 304 12.71 -21.80 -15.20
C VAL A 304 14.16 -21.31 -15.20
N VAL A 305 14.43 -20.21 -15.88
CA VAL A 305 15.77 -19.60 -15.98
C VAL A 305 15.65 -18.15 -15.52
N PRO A 306 16.33 -17.75 -14.43
CA PRO A 306 16.40 -16.35 -14.02
C PRO A 306 16.98 -15.47 -15.13
N GLU A 307 16.42 -14.28 -15.30
CA GLU A 307 17.02 -13.23 -16.13
C GLU A 307 18.38 -12.83 -15.55
N LYS A 308 19.33 -12.43 -16.40
CA LYS A 308 20.63 -11.94 -15.93
C LYS A 308 20.51 -10.51 -15.38
N PRO A 309 21.27 -10.14 -14.33
CA PRO A 309 21.48 -8.75 -13.98
C PRO A 309 21.93 -7.94 -15.19
N THR A 310 21.39 -6.73 -15.34
CA THR A 310 21.85 -5.78 -16.35
C THR A 310 23.07 -5.04 -15.81
N ASP A 311 24.17 -5.05 -16.56
CA ASP A 311 25.32 -4.20 -16.27
C ASP A 311 24.99 -2.75 -16.60
N TYR A 312 25.09 -1.87 -15.60
CA TYR A 312 24.55 -0.52 -15.63
C TYR A 312 25.64 0.52 -15.39
N SER A 313 25.79 1.44 -16.34
CA SER A 313 26.42 2.73 -16.06
C SER A 313 25.42 3.63 -15.34
N ASN A 314 25.87 4.33 -14.31
CA ASN A 314 25.07 5.26 -13.52
C ASN A 314 25.83 6.58 -13.44
N PHE A 315 25.15 7.71 -13.64
CA PHE A 315 25.72 9.04 -13.47
C PHE A 315 24.75 9.97 -12.76
N GLN A 316 25.22 10.69 -11.75
CA GLN A 316 24.41 11.63 -10.98
C GLN A 316 24.43 13.00 -11.67
N LEU A 317 23.27 13.45 -12.14
CA LEU A 317 23.14 14.75 -12.81
C LEU A 317 23.48 15.89 -11.84
N THR A 318 24.28 16.86 -12.29
CA THR A 318 24.61 18.08 -11.53
C THR A 318 23.61 19.21 -11.76
N SER A 319 22.95 19.22 -12.92
CA SER A 319 21.97 20.21 -13.36
C SER A 319 20.63 19.55 -13.70
N PHE A 320 19.59 20.34 -13.96
CA PHE A 320 18.38 19.84 -14.62
C PHE A 320 18.65 19.67 -16.12
N VAL A 321 18.09 18.65 -16.75
CA VAL A 321 18.35 18.31 -18.17
C VAL A 321 17.04 17.93 -18.86
N ALA A 322 16.81 18.36 -20.11
CA ALA A 322 15.64 17.93 -20.86
C ALA A 322 15.77 16.49 -21.38
N ALA A 323 14.64 15.79 -21.55
CA ALA A 323 14.64 14.36 -21.89
C ALA A 323 15.16 14.11 -23.32
N ASP A 324 14.81 14.99 -24.25
CA ASP A 324 15.20 15.02 -25.66
C ASP A 324 16.67 15.42 -25.86
N GLU A 325 17.16 16.41 -25.11
CA GLU A 325 18.58 16.78 -25.06
C GLU A 325 19.44 15.62 -24.56
N LEU A 326 19.03 14.97 -23.46
CA LEU A 326 19.73 13.80 -22.92
C LEU A 326 19.69 12.64 -23.92
N ALA A 327 18.53 12.37 -24.54
CA ALA A 327 18.41 11.35 -25.59
C ALA A 327 19.36 11.62 -26.77
N SER A 328 19.47 12.89 -27.19
CA SER A 328 20.33 13.33 -28.27
C SER A 328 21.82 13.17 -27.94
N ALA A 329 22.24 13.59 -26.73
CA ALA A 329 23.62 13.46 -26.25
C ALA A 329 24.05 12.00 -26.11
N LEU A 330 23.19 11.15 -25.55
CA LEU A 330 23.47 9.74 -25.33
C LEU A 330 23.30 8.88 -26.59
N LYS A 331 22.61 9.39 -27.62
CA LYS A 331 22.19 8.66 -28.84
C LYS A 331 21.31 7.44 -28.52
N VAL A 332 20.50 7.55 -27.48
CA VAL A 332 19.55 6.53 -27.01
C VAL A 332 18.15 7.13 -27.00
N SER A 333 17.14 6.38 -27.44
CA SER A 333 15.77 6.91 -27.50
C SER A 333 15.22 7.23 -26.10
N GLU A 334 14.44 8.30 -25.95
CA GLU A 334 13.76 8.63 -24.68
C GLU A 334 13.00 7.43 -24.10
N ARG A 335 12.38 6.62 -24.97
CA ARG A 335 11.66 5.40 -24.58
C ARG A 335 12.58 4.38 -23.89
N ASP A 336 13.82 4.24 -24.34
CA ASP A 336 14.77 3.29 -23.77
C ASP A 336 15.42 3.87 -22.50
N ILE A 337 15.67 5.17 -22.45
CA ILE A 337 16.05 5.85 -21.19
C ILE A 337 14.94 5.67 -20.14
N ALA A 338 13.68 5.95 -20.49
CA ALA A 338 12.52 5.77 -19.61
C ALA A 338 12.38 4.34 -19.09
N ARG A 339 12.61 3.34 -19.95
CA ARG A 339 12.58 1.91 -19.57
C ARG A 339 13.58 1.55 -18.47
N HIS A 340 14.74 2.21 -18.45
CA HIS A 340 15.79 1.98 -17.45
C HIS A 340 15.74 2.96 -16.26
N ASN A 341 14.91 4.02 -16.37
CA ASN A 341 14.70 5.05 -15.36
C ASN A 341 13.21 5.16 -14.95
N PRO A 342 12.56 4.05 -14.51
CA PRO A 342 11.11 3.97 -14.30
C PRO A 342 10.56 4.86 -13.17
N ALA A 343 11.44 5.48 -12.36
CA ALA A 343 11.04 6.50 -11.40
C ALA A 343 10.62 7.82 -12.08
N LEU A 344 11.24 8.19 -13.20
CA LEU A 344 10.92 9.43 -13.91
C LEU A 344 9.51 9.37 -14.49
N GLN A 345 8.66 10.28 -14.05
CA GLN A 345 7.24 10.30 -14.36
C GLN A 345 6.95 10.84 -15.75
N ALA A 346 5.73 10.59 -16.22
CA ALA A 346 5.26 11.00 -17.54
C ALA A 346 5.43 12.51 -17.83
N THR A 347 5.47 13.38 -16.81
CA THR A 347 5.74 14.82 -17.01
C THR A 347 7.13 15.10 -17.56
N VAL A 348 8.12 14.25 -17.25
CA VAL A 348 9.50 14.37 -17.76
C VAL A 348 9.52 14.04 -19.25
N TRP A 349 8.98 12.88 -19.61
CA TRP A 349 8.84 12.38 -20.98
C TRP A 349 7.78 13.10 -21.83
N GLN A 350 7.19 14.18 -21.30
CA GLN A 350 6.24 15.08 -21.98
C GLN A 350 6.78 16.51 -22.03
N GLY A 351 8.09 16.72 -21.77
CA GLY A 351 8.73 18.04 -21.73
C GLY A 351 8.18 18.99 -20.66
N SER A 352 7.29 18.53 -19.79
CA SER A 352 6.61 19.36 -18.79
C SER A 352 7.46 19.61 -17.54
N LYS A 353 8.52 18.80 -17.38
CA LYS A 353 9.56 18.89 -16.35
C LYS A 353 10.87 18.38 -16.93
N TYR A 354 11.98 18.95 -16.48
CA TYR A 354 13.30 18.40 -16.72
C TYR A 354 13.60 17.23 -15.77
N LEU A 355 14.55 16.37 -16.14
CA LEU A 355 15.14 15.41 -15.21
C LEU A 355 15.73 16.16 -14.00
N PRO A 356 15.50 15.71 -12.76
CA PRO A 356 16.00 16.42 -11.59
C PRO A 356 17.53 16.47 -11.49
N LYS A 357 18.08 17.61 -11.06
CA LYS A 357 19.43 17.64 -10.47
C LYS A 357 19.54 16.61 -9.34
N ASN A 358 20.73 16.02 -9.16
CA ASN A 358 21.04 14.90 -8.27
C ASN A 358 20.36 13.56 -8.60
N TYR A 359 19.54 13.45 -9.66
CA TYR A 359 19.03 12.16 -10.12
C TYR A 359 20.16 11.30 -10.73
N ALA A 360 20.22 10.03 -10.35
CA ALA A 360 21.16 9.08 -10.91
C ALA A 360 20.58 8.42 -12.17
N VAL A 361 20.89 9.00 -13.35
CA VAL A 361 20.53 8.41 -14.64
C VAL A 361 21.24 7.08 -14.80
N ARG A 362 20.47 6.05 -15.14
CA ARG A 362 20.94 4.68 -15.30
C ARG A 362 20.68 4.17 -16.71
N LEU A 363 21.72 3.64 -17.37
CA LEU A 363 21.61 3.00 -18.68
C LEU A 363 22.51 1.76 -18.79
N PRO A 364 22.08 0.71 -19.53
CA PRO A 364 22.90 -0.46 -19.77
C PRO A 364 24.21 -0.06 -20.45
N THR A 365 25.35 -0.61 -20.00
CA THR A 365 26.67 -0.29 -20.56
C THR A 365 26.77 -0.57 -22.05
N ASN A 366 26.08 -1.62 -22.52
CA ASN A 366 26.00 -2.01 -23.94
C ASN A 366 25.09 -1.12 -24.82
N MET A 367 24.38 -0.14 -24.26
CA MET A 367 23.62 0.86 -25.03
C MET A 367 24.43 2.13 -25.31
N LEU A 368 25.60 2.30 -24.68
CA LEU A 368 26.38 3.53 -24.72
C LEU A 368 27.61 3.40 -25.63
N GLY A 369 27.86 4.42 -26.46
CA GLY A 369 29.05 4.46 -27.33
C GLY A 369 30.34 4.92 -26.63
N ALA A 370 30.23 5.43 -25.41
CA ALA A 370 31.32 5.91 -24.55
C ALA A 370 30.84 5.87 -23.07
N PRO A 371 31.72 6.07 -22.07
CA PRO A 371 31.31 6.14 -20.68
C PRO A 371 30.22 7.21 -20.45
N LEU A 372 29.20 6.88 -19.65
CA LEU A 372 28.09 7.79 -19.34
C LEU A 372 28.54 9.17 -18.77
N PRO A 373 29.57 9.25 -17.89
CA PRO A 373 30.08 10.54 -17.43
C PRO A 373 30.59 11.42 -18.57
N ASP A 374 31.32 10.84 -19.53
CA ASP A 374 31.94 11.58 -20.64
C ASP A 374 30.87 12.10 -21.62
N LEU A 375 29.83 11.30 -21.86
CA LEU A 375 28.70 11.70 -22.72
C LEU A 375 27.89 12.84 -22.11
N ILE A 376 27.68 12.84 -20.78
CA ILE A 376 26.94 13.90 -20.09
C ILE A 376 27.82 15.16 -19.90
N ALA A 377 29.12 15.01 -19.64
CA ALA A 377 30.06 16.12 -19.61
C ALA A 377 30.28 16.79 -20.97
N GLY A 378 30.03 16.05 -22.07
CA GLY A 378 30.04 16.57 -23.44
C GLY A 378 28.73 17.25 -23.88
N MET A 379 27.74 17.41 -22.99
CA MET A 379 26.51 18.15 -23.32
C MET A 379 26.78 19.66 -23.44
N PRO A 380 26.09 20.37 -24.36
CA PRO A 380 26.15 21.83 -24.44
C PRO A 380 25.72 22.49 -23.12
N GLU A 381 26.35 23.61 -22.75
CA GLU A 381 26.03 24.33 -21.49
C GLU A 381 24.59 24.87 -21.47
N ASP A 382 24.00 25.18 -22.63
CA ASP A 382 22.61 25.61 -22.78
C ASP A 382 21.59 24.47 -22.62
N ALA A 383 22.02 23.21 -22.67
CA ALA A 383 21.23 22.03 -22.31
C ALA A 383 21.29 21.68 -20.79
N LEU A 384 21.93 22.53 -19.97
CA LEU A 384 22.09 22.33 -18.53
C LEU A 384 21.34 23.41 -17.74
N TYR A 385 20.08 23.14 -17.41
CA TYR A 385 19.21 24.09 -16.74
C TYR A 385 19.50 24.20 -15.24
N ALA A 386 19.61 25.44 -14.75
CA ALA A 386 19.82 25.73 -13.32
C ALA A 386 18.55 25.54 -12.46
N LYS A 387 17.36 25.62 -13.08
CA LYS A 387 16.06 25.57 -12.42
C LYS A 387 15.11 24.58 -13.10
N GLN A 388 14.17 24.05 -12.32
CA GLN A 388 13.07 23.23 -12.83
C GLN A 388 11.99 24.11 -13.46
N LEU A 389 11.26 23.58 -14.45
CA LEU A 389 10.08 24.24 -14.99
C LEU A 389 9.02 24.45 -13.88
N PRO A 390 8.29 25.59 -13.87
CA PRO A 390 7.29 25.87 -12.84
C PRO A 390 6.10 24.90 -12.91
N ASP A 391 5.33 24.83 -11.81
CA ASP A 391 4.07 24.10 -11.78
C ASP A 391 2.94 24.95 -12.37
N LEU A 392 2.29 24.47 -13.43
CA LEU A 392 1.10 25.10 -13.99
C LEU A 392 -0.17 24.53 -13.35
N PHE A 393 -1.15 25.39 -13.09
CA PHE A 393 -2.43 25.02 -12.50
C PHE A 393 -3.59 25.73 -13.21
N HIS A 394 -4.69 25.01 -13.36
CA HIS A 394 -6.00 25.52 -13.71
C HIS A 394 -6.89 25.52 -12.46
N THR A 395 -7.69 26.57 -12.22
CA THR A 395 -8.65 26.61 -11.10
C THR A 395 -10.04 26.34 -11.63
N VAL A 396 -10.63 25.22 -11.22
CA VAL A 396 -11.92 24.72 -11.71
C VAL A 396 -13.03 25.74 -11.45
N ALA A 397 -13.64 26.24 -12.52
CA ALA A 397 -14.78 27.13 -12.52
C ALA A 397 -16.11 26.36 -12.49
N ARG A 398 -17.23 27.10 -12.51
CA ARG A 398 -18.57 26.51 -12.57
C ARG A 398 -18.89 26.08 -13.99
N GLY A 399 -18.92 24.77 -14.21
CA GLY A 399 -19.29 24.15 -15.49
C GLY A 399 -18.24 23.16 -15.96
N ASP A 400 -16.97 23.41 -15.62
CA ASP A 400 -15.83 22.65 -16.10
C ASP A 400 -15.91 21.16 -15.80
N THR A 401 -15.52 20.36 -16.80
CA THR A 401 -15.23 18.94 -16.68
C THR A 401 -13.74 18.67 -16.94
N LEU A 402 -13.22 17.54 -16.46
CA LEU A 402 -11.84 17.13 -16.79
C LEU A 402 -11.63 16.90 -18.29
N SER A 403 -12.68 16.61 -19.06
CA SER A 403 -12.59 16.50 -20.53
C SER A 403 -12.32 17.85 -21.15
N GLU A 404 -13.13 18.87 -20.84
CA GLU A 404 -12.93 20.23 -21.38
C GLU A 404 -11.60 20.84 -20.93
N ILE A 405 -11.18 20.62 -19.68
CA ILE A 405 -9.86 21.02 -19.19
C ILE A 405 -8.75 20.27 -19.96
N ALA A 406 -8.90 18.97 -20.19
CA ALA A 406 -7.91 18.21 -20.96
C ALA A 406 -7.78 18.72 -22.40
N ASP A 407 -8.91 18.94 -23.07
CA ASP A 407 -8.94 19.43 -24.46
C ASP A 407 -8.38 20.87 -24.55
N THR A 408 -8.70 21.74 -23.58
CA THR A 408 -8.22 23.14 -23.50
C THR A 408 -6.69 23.23 -23.37
N TYR A 409 -6.07 22.29 -22.66
CA TYR A 409 -4.61 22.25 -22.44
C TYR A 409 -3.93 21.13 -23.24
N GLU A 410 -4.52 20.71 -24.37
CA GLU A 410 -3.98 19.73 -25.33
C GLU A 410 -3.42 18.45 -24.68
N THR A 411 -4.12 17.96 -23.65
CA THR A 411 -3.69 16.81 -22.86
C THR A 411 -4.78 15.74 -22.77
N ARG A 412 -4.56 14.71 -21.96
CA ARG A 412 -5.50 13.59 -21.78
C ARG A 412 -6.10 13.65 -20.38
N VAL A 413 -7.39 13.31 -20.28
CA VAL A 413 -8.09 13.13 -18.99
C VAL A 413 -7.33 12.17 -18.07
N SER A 414 -6.75 11.09 -18.62
CA SER A 414 -5.91 10.16 -17.86
C SER A 414 -4.64 10.81 -17.30
N THR A 415 -4.01 11.73 -18.05
CA THR A 415 -2.85 12.51 -17.58
C THR A 415 -3.27 13.42 -16.42
N LEU A 416 -4.36 14.20 -16.55
CA LEU A 416 -4.86 15.06 -15.47
C LEU A 416 -5.23 14.27 -14.21
N VAL A 417 -5.92 13.13 -14.36
CA VAL A 417 -6.31 12.24 -13.26
C VAL A 417 -5.08 11.69 -12.54
N ALA A 418 -4.07 11.21 -13.27
CA ALA A 418 -2.83 10.69 -12.68
C ALA A 418 -2.02 11.79 -11.98
N LEU A 419 -1.82 12.91 -12.67
CA LEU A 419 -1.04 14.07 -12.21
C LEU A 419 -1.61 14.70 -10.92
N ASN A 420 -2.94 14.67 -10.78
CA ASN A 420 -3.66 15.22 -9.62
C ASN A 420 -4.13 14.17 -8.60
N ALA A 421 -3.77 12.89 -8.80
CA ALA A 421 -4.19 11.76 -7.97
C ALA A 421 -5.71 11.70 -7.72
N LEU A 422 -6.52 11.98 -8.75
CA LEU A 422 -7.97 12.03 -8.64
C LEU A 422 -8.56 10.63 -8.59
N GLY A 423 -9.29 10.28 -7.53
CA GLY A 423 -9.95 8.98 -7.39
C GLY A 423 -11.13 8.73 -8.35
N SER A 424 -11.42 9.65 -9.28
CA SER A 424 -12.36 9.47 -10.39
C SER A 424 -12.19 10.59 -11.42
N ARG A 425 -12.33 10.25 -12.71
CA ARG A 425 -12.38 11.22 -13.82
C ARG A 425 -13.60 12.16 -13.79
N HIS A 426 -14.59 11.87 -12.92
CA HIS A 426 -15.86 12.59 -12.84
C HIS A 426 -16.00 13.44 -11.56
N ARG A 427 -14.95 13.54 -10.73
CA ARG A 427 -15.01 14.25 -9.44
C ARG A 427 -13.95 15.34 -9.35
N ILE A 428 -14.31 16.53 -9.84
CA ILE A 428 -13.65 17.80 -9.53
C ILE A 428 -14.65 18.74 -8.84
N ARG A 429 -14.14 19.72 -8.08
CA ARG A 429 -14.96 20.70 -7.36
C ARG A 429 -14.61 22.12 -7.80
N ILE A 430 -15.60 23.01 -7.84
CA ILE A 430 -15.38 24.44 -8.08
C ILE A 430 -14.38 24.99 -7.05
N GLY A 431 -13.40 25.77 -7.52
CA GLY A 431 -12.28 26.28 -6.73
C GLY A 431 -11.12 25.30 -6.51
N GLN A 432 -11.24 24.05 -6.97
CA GLN A 432 -10.13 23.09 -6.93
C GLN A 432 -9.04 23.48 -7.93
N GLN A 433 -7.77 23.47 -7.50
CA GLN A 433 -6.65 23.59 -8.41
C GLN A 433 -6.30 22.23 -9.02
N ILE A 434 -6.28 22.19 -10.34
CA ILE A 434 -5.89 21.06 -11.19
C ILE A 434 -4.54 21.41 -11.83
N ARG A 435 -3.50 20.70 -11.41
CA ARG A 435 -2.17 20.76 -12.00
C ARG A 435 -2.23 20.32 -13.46
N LEU A 436 -1.57 21.07 -14.33
CA LEU A 436 -1.50 20.84 -15.77
C LEU A 436 -0.12 20.26 -16.15
N PRO A 437 -0.04 19.36 -17.15
CA PRO A 437 1.20 19.18 -17.90
C PRO A 437 1.44 20.41 -18.78
N ALA A 438 2.69 20.78 -19.01
CA ALA A 438 3.06 22.02 -19.72
C ALA A 438 2.98 21.90 -21.26
N ALA A 439 2.34 20.84 -21.77
CA ALA A 439 2.18 20.59 -23.20
C ALA A 439 1.09 21.45 -23.88
N GLY A 440 0.33 22.25 -23.11
CA GLY A 440 -0.67 23.18 -23.63
C GLY A 440 -0.27 24.65 -23.44
N PRO A 441 -0.92 25.59 -24.14
CA PRO A 441 -0.69 27.02 -23.95
C PRO A 441 -0.86 27.42 -22.49
N ALA A 442 0.02 28.30 -22.00
CA ALA A 442 -0.01 28.75 -20.61
C ALA A 442 -1.41 29.28 -20.24
N PRO A 443 -1.94 28.94 -19.05
CA PRO A 443 -3.29 29.34 -18.68
C PRO A 443 -3.43 30.86 -18.74
N ILE A 444 -4.22 31.33 -19.72
CA ILE A 444 -4.52 32.74 -19.87
C ILE A 444 -5.20 33.18 -18.58
N ALA A 445 -4.57 34.13 -17.87
CA ALA A 445 -5.15 34.70 -16.68
C ALA A 445 -6.48 35.36 -17.08
N VAL A 446 -7.59 34.74 -16.70
CA VAL A 446 -8.92 35.32 -16.88
C VAL A 446 -9.00 36.50 -15.92
N ALA A 447 -8.57 37.66 -16.41
CA ALA A 447 -8.66 38.92 -15.68
C ALA A 447 -10.09 39.07 -15.20
N SER A 448 -10.28 39.25 -13.90
CA SER A 448 -11.58 39.48 -13.30
C SER A 448 -12.11 40.84 -13.79
N ALA A 449 -12.80 40.82 -14.93
CA ALA A 449 -13.38 42.02 -15.51
C ALA A 449 -14.40 42.60 -14.52
N PRO A 450 -14.36 43.92 -14.27
CA PRO A 450 -15.17 44.54 -13.22
C PRO A 450 -16.65 44.44 -13.56
N VAL A 451 -17.47 44.16 -12.54
CA VAL A 451 -18.93 44.11 -12.67
C VAL A 451 -19.45 45.51 -12.96
N ALA A 452 -19.78 45.78 -14.23
CA ALA A 452 -20.56 46.93 -14.63
C ALA A 452 -22.03 46.69 -14.24
N THR A 453 -22.59 47.57 -13.41
CA THR A 453 -23.99 47.52 -13.00
C THR A 453 -24.92 47.82 -14.17
N ALA A 454 -25.76 46.85 -14.54
CA ALA A 454 -26.95 47.05 -15.35
C ALA A 454 -28.15 46.37 -14.67
N THR A 455 -29.23 47.12 -14.48
CA THR A 455 -30.46 46.67 -13.83
C THR A 455 -31.44 46.04 -14.82
N GLU A 456 -31.93 44.83 -14.54
CA GLU A 456 -33.07 44.23 -15.23
C GLU A 456 -34.01 43.53 -14.20
N PRO A 457 -35.35 43.50 -14.39
CA PRO A 457 -36.32 43.16 -13.33
C PRO A 457 -36.46 41.65 -13.02
N PRO A 458 -37.08 41.28 -11.88
CA PRO A 458 -37.22 39.89 -11.47
C PRO A 458 -38.32 39.12 -12.25
N PRO A 459 -38.14 37.82 -12.54
CA PRO A 459 -39.19 36.96 -13.08
C PRO A 459 -40.24 36.57 -12.01
N PRO A 460 -41.47 36.21 -12.42
CA PRO A 460 -42.61 35.97 -11.51
C PRO A 460 -42.57 34.60 -10.81
N PRO A 461 -43.34 34.43 -9.71
CA PRO A 461 -43.40 33.16 -8.97
C PRO A 461 -44.25 32.10 -9.70
N PRO A 462 -43.93 30.79 -9.51
CA PRO A 462 -44.78 29.69 -9.98
C PRO A 462 -46.06 29.52 -9.13
N PRO A 463 -47.11 28.88 -9.69
CA PRO A 463 -48.42 28.73 -9.04
C PRO A 463 -48.46 27.65 -7.94
N PRO A 464 -49.48 27.65 -7.06
CA PRO A 464 -49.66 26.65 -6.02
C PRO A 464 -50.29 25.35 -6.56
N VAL A 465 -49.95 24.22 -5.93
CA VAL A 465 -50.65 22.94 -6.10
C VAL A 465 -50.89 22.33 -4.72
N GLU A 466 -52.12 21.88 -4.46
CA GLU A 466 -52.53 21.32 -3.18
C GLU A 466 -52.22 19.83 -3.00
N VAL A 467 -52.22 19.46 -1.73
CA VAL A 467 -51.90 18.20 -1.07
C VAL A 467 -52.62 16.96 -1.63
N ILE A 468 -51.91 15.84 -1.75
CA ILE A 468 -52.46 14.53 -1.38
C ILE A 468 -51.44 13.84 -0.46
N ALA A 469 -51.91 13.45 0.73
CA ALA A 469 -51.18 12.58 1.63
C ALA A 469 -51.77 11.17 1.53
N ASP A 470 -50.93 10.18 1.23
CA ASP A 470 -51.11 8.84 1.77
C ASP A 470 -49.75 8.16 1.92
N ALA A 471 -49.62 7.31 2.94
CA ALA A 471 -48.39 6.58 3.23
C ALA A 471 -48.64 5.08 3.08
N PRO A 472 -47.73 4.38 2.38
CA PRO A 472 -47.33 3.09 2.92
C PRO A 472 -45.82 2.84 2.85
N ALA A 473 -45.34 2.07 3.84
CA ALA A 473 -44.14 1.25 3.85
C ALA A 473 -42.86 1.80 3.19
N ILE A 474 -41.88 2.17 4.03
CA ILE A 474 -40.49 2.40 3.59
C ILE A 474 -39.95 1.12 2.96
N ALA A 475 -39.78 1.14 1.64
CA ALA A 475 -39.15 0.07 0.90
C ALA A 475 -37.65 -0.02 1.26
N VAL A 476 -37.15 -1.24 1.35
CA VAL A 476 -35.72 -1.53 1.49
C VAL A 476 -34.99 -0.95 0.27
N ILE A 477 -34.08 -0.01 0.49
CA ILE A 477 -33.18 0.46 -0.57
C ILE A 477 -32.18 -0.67 -0.85
N GLU A 478 -32.38 -1.37 -1.97
CA GLU A 478 -31.40 -2.31 -2.49
C GLU A 478 -30.08 -1.58 -2.80
N MET A 479 -28.97 -2.18 -2.35
CA MET A 479 -27.63 -1.68 -2.62
C MET A 479 -27.28 -1.86 -4.10
N PRO A 480 -26.68 -0.86 -4.78
CA PRO A 480 -26.23 -1.03 -6.16
C PRO A 480 -25.18 -2.15 -6.32
N GLU A 481 -25.27 -2.90 -7.43
CA GLU A 481 -24.44 -4.07 -7.72
C GLU A 481 -22.95 -3.75 -7.96
N GLU A 482 -22.10 -4.77 -7.77
CA GLU A 482 -20.62 -4.71 -7.85
C GLU A 482 -20.05 -4.33 -9.24
N GLU A 483 -19.39 -3.16 -9.33
CA GLU A 483 -18.41 -2.85 -10.39
C GLU A 483 -17.01 -3.45 -10.11
N SER A 484 -16.05 -3.40 -11.07
CA SER A 484 -15.19 -4.58 -11.25
C SER A 484 -13.80 -4.43 -11.98
N PRO A 485 -12.67 -4.21 -11.26
CA PRO A 485 -11.21 -4.46 -11.58
C PRO A 485 -10.44 -5.83 -11.81
N GLY A 486 -9.69 -5.98 -12.91
CA GLY A 486 -8.33 -6.59 -13.11
C GLY A 486 -7.68 -7.76 -12.30
N ALA A 487 -8.41 -8.74 -11.77
CA ALA A 487 -7.87 -9.87 -10.97
C ALA A 487 -6.50 -10.48 -11.39
N LEU A 488 -5.44 -10.15 -10.62
CA LEU A 488 -4.28 -10.96 -10.16
C LEU A 488 -3.31 -10.04 -9.36
N ALA A 489 -3.15 -8.77 -9.76
CA ALA A 489 -2.59 -7.74 -8.87
C ALA A 489 -3.67 -7.20 -7.90
N ASP A 490 -4.88 -7.03 -8.43
CA ASP A 490 -5.98 -6.39 -7.70
C ASP A 490 -6.59 -7.27 -6.61
N GLN A 491 -6.64 -8.61 -6.75
CA GLN A 491 -7.22 -9.46 -5.68
C GLN A 491 -6.33 -9.66 -4.45
N VAL A 492 -5.02 -9.44 -4.61
CA VAL A 492 -4.09 -9.27 -3.49
C VAL A 492 -4.36 -7.89 -2.89
N SER A 493 -4.29 -6.82 -3.70
CA SER A 493 -4.33 -5.44 -3.21
C SER A 493 -5.70 -4.84 -2.82
N ASP A 494 -6.83 -5.38 -3.26
CA ASP A 494 -8.16 -4.81 -2.96
C ASP A 494 -8.58 -5.07 -1.51
N PHE A 495 -8.17 -6.21 -0.95
CA PHE A 495 -8.35 -6.52 0.46
C PHE A 495 -7.15 -6.04 1.31
N ILE A 496 -5.94 -6.11 0.76
CA ILE A 496 -4.71 -5.58 1.39
C ILE A 496 -4.66 -4.05 1.35
N GLY A 497 -5.48 -3.37 0.56
CA GLY A 497 -5.34 -1.94 0.33
C GLY A 497 -6.34 -1.09 1.06
N GLY A 498 -7.64 -1.40 0.86
CA GLY A 498 -8.75 -0.56 1.32
C GLY A 498 -8.79 -0.36 2.85
N LEU A 499 -8.26 -1.32 3.61
CA LEU A 499 -8.26 -1.31 5.08
C LEU A 499 -6.87 -1.10 5.72
N GLN A 500 -5.85 -1.00 4.88
CA GLN A 500 -4.43 -0.96 5.27
C GLN A 500 -3.83 0.42 4.99
N ALA A 501 -4.29 1.12 3.94
CA ALA A 501 -4.00 2.54 3.73
C ALA A 501 -4.58 3.42 4.85
N ALA A 502 -5.59 2.94 5.58
CA ALA A 502 -6.20 3.63 6.71
C ALA A 502 -5.24 3.88 7.87
N LEU A 503 -4.18 3.08 8.04
CA LEU A 503 -3.25 3.19 9.16
C LEU A 503 -1.80 3.06 8.68
N LEU A 504 -0.97 4.04 9.06
CA LEU A 504 0.50 4.04 9.15
C LEU A 504 1.36 4.85 8.17
N SER A 505 1.32 6.15 8.41
CA SER A 505 2.56 6.92 8.66
C SER A 505 2.63 7.48 10.10
N ASP A 506 1.73 7.03 10.99
CA ASP A 506 1.56 7.51 12.36
C ASP A 506 1.47 6.32 13.34
N PRO A 507 2.19 6.31 14.47
CA PRO A 507 1.95 5.33 15.54
C PRO A 507 0.62 5.57 16.28
N SER A 508 0.07 6.79 16.22
CA SER A 508 -1.09 7.23 17.01
C SER A 508 -2.32 6.36 16.78
N ASP A 509 -3.00 6.01 17.87
CA ASP A 509 -4.21 5.18 17.80
C ASP A 509 -5.43 6.05 17.50
N TYR A 510 -5.88 6.01 16.25
CA TYR A 510 -7.09 6.71 15.79
C TYR A 510 -8.38 5.93 16.05
N SER A 511 -8.28 4.69 16.54
CA SER A 511 -9.46 3.84 16.76
C SER A 511 -10.37 4.36 17.86
N VAL A 512 -11.62 3.92 17.78
CA VAL A 512 -12.62 4.10 18.83
C VAL A 512 -12.50 2.92 19.80
N GLY A 513 -12.39 3.20 21.10
CA GLY A 513 -12.39 2.17 22.14
C GLY A 513 -13.74 1.44 22.21
N ASP A 514 -13.74 0.23 22.77
CA ASP A 514 -14.96 -0.57 22.94
C ASP A 514 -16.03 0.13 23.82
N ASP A 515 -15.63 1.15 24.59
CA ASP A 515 -16.44 2.05 25.42
C ASP A 515 -16.98 3.30 24.67
N LEU A 516 -16.74 3.39 23.36
CA LEU A 516 -17.03 4.52 22.49
C LEU A 516 -16.24 5.81 22.83
N THR A 517 -15.05 5.67 23.45
CA THR A 517 -14.14 6.81 23.68
C THR A 517 -12.94 6.84 22.73
N ILE A 518 -12.38 8.03 22.50
CA ILE A 518 -11.16 8.25 21.71
C ILE A 518 -10.14 9.10 22.49
N GLU A 519 -8.85 8.81 22.35
CA GLU A 519 -7.75 9.70 22.73
C GLU A 519 -7.71 10.88 21.75
N VAL A 520 -7.76 12.12 22.22
CA VAL A 520 -7.65 13.34 21.40
C VAL A 520 -6.21 13.51 20.88
N HIS A 521 -6.03 13.58 19.57
CA HIS A 521 -4.71 13.78 18.94
C HIS A 521 -4.41 15.26 18.61
N PRO A 522 -3.14 15.63 18.39
CA PRO A 522 -2.77 16.97 17.96
C PRO A 522 -3.55 17.42 16.72
N LEU A 523 -3.88 18.73 16.65
CA LEU A 523 -4.61 19.36 15.54
C LEU A 523 -6.09 18.91 15.40
N GLU A 524 -6.58 18.02 16.26
CA GLU A 524 -8.01 17.69 16.36
C GLU A 524 -8.77 18.70 17.24
N THR A 525 -10.09 18.79 17.02
CA THR A 525 -10.97 19.67 17.80
C THR A 525 -12.35 19.01 17.95
N LEU A 526 -13.16 19.47 18.91
CA LEU A 526 -14.58 19.08 18.99
C LEU A 526 -15.37 19.41 17.70
N GLY A 527 -14.94 20.40 16.92
CA GLY A 527 -15.51 20.70 15.61
C GLY A 527 -15.27 19.55 14.64
N HIS A 528 -14.01 19.15 14.47
CA HIS A 528 -13.63 18.02 13.60
C HIS A 528 -14.42 16.74 13.91
N TYR A 529 -14.55 16.37 15.20
CA TYR A 529 -15.33 15.19 15.58
C TYR A 529 -16.83 15.35 15.30
N ALA A 530 -17.38 16.55 15.52
CA ALA A 530 -18.79 16.83 15.24
C ALA A 530 -19.08 16.72 13.74
N ASP A 531 -18.21 17.29 12.90
CA ASP A 531 -18.31 17.23 11.44
C ASP A 531 -18.20 15.78 10.92
N TRP A 532 -17.24 14.99 11.43
CA TRP A 532 -17.09 13.58 11.04
C TRP A 532 -18.23 12.69 11.52
N LEU A 533 -18.94 13.06 12.58
CA LEU A 533 -20.12 12.34 13.09
C LEU A 533 -21.46 12.86 12.54
N GLY A 534 -21.46 13.94 11.76
CA GLY A 534 -22.70 14.61 11.32
C GLY A 534 -23.49 15.25 12.47
N LEU A 535 -22.84 15.59 13.58
CA LEU A 535 -23.44 16.10 14.81
C LEU A 535 -23.18 17.59 15.01
N LYS A 536 -23.96 18.22 15.90
CA LYS A 536 -23.63 19.54 16.43
C LYS A 536 -22.59 19.41 17.53
N THR A 537 -21.57 20.28 17.54
CA THR A 537 -20.50 20.30 18.56
C THR A 537 -21.03 20.35 20.00
N GLN A 538 -22.18 21.00 20.23
CA GLN A 538 -22.82 21.03 21.54
C GLN A 538 -23.16 19.62 22.07
N ARG A 539 -23.64 18.70 21.22
CA ARG A 539 -23.94 17.32 21.61
C ARG A 539 -22.71 16.61 22.18
N LEU A 540 -21.55 16.82 21.57
CA LEU A 540 -20.27 16.27 22.06
C LEU A 540 -19.79 16.96 23.35
N ARG A 541 -20.16 18.22 23.60
CA ARG A 541 -19.92 18.89 24.88
C ARG A 541 -20.79 18.30 25.99
N ASP A 542 -22.08 18.14 25.73
CA ASP A 542 -23.08 17.66 26.69
C ASP A 542 -22.73 16.25 27.21
N ILE A 543 -22.41 15.31 26.32
CA ILE A 543 -22.06 13.92 26.70
C ILE A 543 -20.71 13.79 27.42
N ASN A 544 -19.87 14.83 27.41
CA ASN A 544 -18.57 14.88 28.09
C ASN A 544 -18.54 15.88 29.26
N GLY A 545 -19.67 16.52 29.61
CA GLY A 545 -19.73 17.53 30.67
C GLY A 545 -18.88 18.79 30.41
N LEU A 546 -18.56 19.09 29.15
CA LEU A 546 -17.64 20.18 28.79
C LEU A 546 -18.36 21.53 28.70
N ALA A 547 -17.83 22.55 29.38
CA ALA A 547 -18.34 23.91 29.26
C ALA A 547 -18.30 24.45 27.81
N PHE A 548 -19.14 25.43 27.49
CA PHE A 548 -19.38 25.95 26.14
C PHE A 548 -18.13 26.44 25.38
N ARG A 549 -17.02 26.74 26.08
CA ARG A 549 -15.73 27.12 25.50
C ARG A 549 -14.53 26.33 26.03
N ALA A 550 -14.76 25.23 26.74
CA ALA A 550 -13.66 24.36 27.18
C ALA A 550 -12.91 23.82 25.94
N PRO A 551 -11.57 23.95 25.88
CA PRO A 551 -10.76 23.26 24.87
C PRO A 551 -10.73 21.76 25.18
N VAL A 552 -10.50 20.94 24.15
CA VAL A 552 -10.07 19.55 24.34
C VAL A 552 -8.56 19.51 24.43
N VAL A 553 -8.05 18.70 25.35
CA VAL A 553 -6.60 18.56 25.61
C VAL A 553 -6.10 17.33 24.85
N VAL A 554 -4.92 17.42 24.22
CA VAL A 554 -4.29 16.26 23.57
C VAL A 554 -4.00 15.18 24.62
N GLY A 555 -4.25 13.91 24.30
CA GLY A 555 -4.18 12.79 25.25
C GLY A 555 -5.46 12.56 26.05
N GLN A 556 -6.35 13.56 26.16
CA GLN A 556 -7.64 13.40 26.84
C GLN A 556 -8.48 12.33 26.14
N ARG A 557 -9.08 11.40 26.89
CA ARG A 557 -10.15 10.54 26.36
C ARG A 557 -11.49 11.27 26.40
N ILE A 558 -12.18 11.32 25.27
CA ILE A 558 -13.55 11.85 25.16
C ILE A 558 -14.50 10.80 24.60
N LYS A 559 -15.74 10.80 25.08
CA LYS A 559 -16.83 9.95 24.58
C LYS A 559 -17.45 10.56 23.34
N LEU A 560 -17.80 9.71 22.38
CA LEU A 560 -18.48 10.10 21.14
C LEU A 560 -19.87 9.47 21.03
N ASP A 561 -20.68 10.00 20.12
CA ASP A 561 -22.03 9.54 19.81
C ASP A 561 -22.07 9.10 18.34
N PHE A 562 -22.32 7.80 18.11
CA PHE A 562 -22.29 7.16 16.79
C PHE A 562 -23.70 6.88 16.23
N GLY A 563 -24.72 7.60 16.72
CA GLY A 563 -26.12 7.39 16.30
C GLY A 563 -26.43 7.75 14.84
N ILE A 564 -25.55 8.48 14.16
CA ILE A 564 -25.70 8.87 12.73
C ILE A 564 -24.62 8.20 11.87
N VAL A 565 -23.35 8.37 12.26
CA VAL A 565 -22.19 7.82 11.55
C VAL A 565 -21.63 6.67 12.37
N ASN A 566 -21.44 5.52 11.74
CA ASN A 566 -20.84 4.36 12.40
C ASN A 566 -19.33 4.57 12.69
N THR A 567 -18.76 3.73 13.56
CA THR A 567 -17.34 3.85 13.95
C THR A 567 -16.37 3.77 12.77
N GLU A 568 -16.66 3.00 11.71
CA GLU A 568 -15.81 2.88 10.52
C GLU A 568 -15.64 4.19 9.79
N SER A 569 -16.77 4.84 9.50
CA SER A 569 -16.80 6.06 8.72
C SER A 569 -16.12 7.19 9.48
N PHE A 570 -16.32 7.24 10.81
CA PHE A 570 -15.60 8.16 11.67
C PHE A 570 -14.08 7.89 11.70
N GLU A 571 -13.64 6.65 11.99
CA GLU A 571 -12.23 6.25 12.02
C GLU A 571 -11.52 6.54 10.69
N ASN A 572 -12.19 6.26 9.57
CA ASN A 572 -11.68 6.54 8.23
C ASN A 572 -11.58 8.05 7.95
N LEU A 573 -12.60 8.85 8.26
CA LEU A 573 -12.55 10.31 8.09
C LEU A 573 -11.42 10.93 8.94
N ARG A 574 -11.31 10.51 10.19
CA ARG A 574 -10.27 10.90 11.14
C ARG A 574 -8.87 10.55 10.64
N ALA A 575 -8.64 9.30 10.24
CA ALA A 575 -7.35 8.87 9.71
C ALA A 575 -6.99 9.58 8.38
N ASN A 576 -7.99 9.82 7.51
CA ASN A 576 -7.80 10.56 6.26
C ASN A 576 -7.40 12.03 6.51
N PHE A 577 -7.95 12.68 7.54
CA PHE A 577 -7.58 14.05 7.93
C PHE A 577 -6.10 14.14 8.33
N HIS A 578 -5.64 13.26 9.21
CA HIS A 578 -4.22 13.22 9.60
C HIS A 578 -3.30 12.83 8.44
N ARG A 579 -3.73 11.90 7.57
CA ARG A 579 -2.98 11.57 6.35
C ARG A 579 -2.76 12.80 5.46
N GLN A 580 -3.80 13.62 5.23
CA GLN A 580 -3.66 14.83 4.42
C GLN A 580 -2.70 15.86 5.03
N GLN A 581 -2.65 15.96 6.36
CA GLN A 581 -1.68 16.82 7.04
C GLN A 581 -0.25 16.29 6.91
N GLN A 582 -0.06 14.98 7.07
CA GLN A 582 1.23 14.30 6.88
C GLN A 582 1.73 14.39 5.43
N ASP A 583 0.84 14.19 4.45
CA ASP A 583 1.13 14.40 3.02
C ASP A 583 1.46 15.86 2.68
N THR A 584 0.92 16.82 3.43
CA THR A 584 1.26 18.25 3.29
C THR A 584 2.62 18.55 3.90
N PHE A 585 2.93 17.95 5.05
CA PHE A 585 4.21 18.08 5.71
C PHE A 585 5.36 17.48 4.88
N PHE A 586 5.24 16.22 4.44
CA PHE A 586 6.28 15.51 3.67
C PHE A 586 6.43 15.97 2.21
N ARG A 587 5.47 16.73 1.66
CA ARG A 587 5.72 17.48 0.40
C ARG A 587 6.85 18.49 0.58
N ASN A 588 6.92 19.12 1.75
CA ASN A 588 7.80 20.25 2.02
C ASN A 588 9.05 19.87 2.84
N HIS A 589 9.11 18.65 3.39
CA HIS A 589 10.20 18.21 4.27
C HIS A 589 10.60 16.76 4.00
N THR A 590 11.91 16.50 3.98
CA THR A 590 12.52 15.17 3.94
C THR A 590 13.25 14.88 5.26
N ILE A 591 13.17 13.65 5.75
CA ILE A 591 13.94 13.21 6.93
C ILE A 591 15.32 12.72 6.46
N THR A 592 16.37 13.36 6.96
CA THR A 592 17.77 13.05 6.57
C THR A 592 18.56 12.31 7.64
N GLY A 593 18.05 12.27 8.88
CA GLY A 593 18.69 11.57 10.00
C GLY A 593 17.85 11.63 11.26
N VAL A 594 18.46 11.28 12.39
CA VAL A 594 17.86 11.35 13.74
C VAL A 594 18.88 11.94 14.69
N THR A 595 18.44 12.79 15.62
CA THR A 595 19.26 13.35 16.70
C THR A 595 18.67 12.96 18.06
N GLU A 596 19.54 12.59 19.00
CA GLU A 596 19.13 12.29 20.38
C GLU A 596 19.20 13.57 21.23
N HIS A 597 18.15 13.81 22.02
CA HIS A 597 18.08 14.89 23.01
C HIS A 597 17.72 14.31 24.38
N VAL A 598 18.54 14.58 25.39
CA VAL A 598 18.27 14.21 26.78
C VAL A 598 17.51 15.35 27.46
N VAL A 599 16.30 15.08 27.94
CA VAL A 599 15.42 16.07 28.59
C VAL A 599 16.09 16.67 29.80
N ARG A 600 16.14 18.00 29.87
CA ARG A 600 16.66 18.75 31.02
C ARG A 600 15.53 19.22 31.92
N ARG A 601 15.87 19.53 33.18
CA ARG A 601 14.90 20.03 34.16
C ARG A 601 14.26 21.33 33.65
N GLY A 602 12.93 21.31 33.48
CA GLY A 602 12.15 22.45 32.97
C GLY A 602 11.94 22.48 31.45
N GLU A 603 12.52 21.56 30.68
CA GLU A 603 12.17 21.43 29.26
C GLU A 603 10.83 20.70 29.07
N SER A 604 9.99 21.22 28.18
CA SER A 604 8.74 20.58 27.76
C SER A 604 8.94 19.90 26.41
N ILE A 605 8.52 18.64 26.29
CA ILE A 605 8.53 17.86 25.04
C ILE A 605 7.87 18.64 23.90
N TRP A 606 6.72 19.25 24.19
CA TRP A 606 5.93 20.03 23.21
C TRP A 606 6.71 21.23 22.67
N ILE A 607 7.49 21.89 23.54
CA ILE A 607 8.37 23.00 23.14
C ILE A 607 9.59 22.48 22.37
N LEU A 608 10.19 21.37 22.79
CA LEU A 608 11.31 20.74 22.08
C LEU A 608 10.89 20.34 20.65
N SER A 609 9.79 19.60 20.51
CA SER A 609 9.25 19.16 19.23
C SER A 609 8.92 20.34 18.32
N LEU A 610 8.05 21.27 18.77
CA LEU A 610 7.48 22.30 17.90
C LEU A 610 8.35 23.56 17.73
N ARG A 611 9.25 23.87 18.67
CA ARG A 611 10.05 25.12 18.63
C ARG A 611 11.55 24.91 18.49
N LYS A 612 12.10 23.77 18.92
CA LYS A 612 13.54 23.50 18.83
C LYS A 612 13.90 22.64 17.62
N TYR A 613 13.08 21.63 17.31
CA TYR A 613 13.37 20.67 16.24
C TYR A 613 12.46 20.81 14.99
N ASP A 614 11.44 21.68 15.02
CA ASP A 614 10.40 21.84 13.96
C ASP A 614 9.72 20.51 13.58
N VAL A 615 9.67 19.56 14.54
CA VAL A 615 9.09 18.22 14.37
C VAL A 615 7.63 18.24 14.81
N PRO A 616 6.67 17.89 13.93
CA PRO A 616 5.27 17.68 14.32
C PRO A 616 5.15 16.55 15.35
N VAL A 617 4.22 16.67 16.28
CA VAL A 617 4.11 15.73 17.42
C VAL A 617 3.83 14.28 16.98
N TRP A 618 3.02 14.07 15.93
CA TRP A 618 2.79 12.73 15.37
C TRP A 618 4.10 12.09 14.89
N LEU A 619 4.96 12.89 14.26
CA LEU A 619 6.26 12.47 13.79
C LEU A 619 7.22 12.24 14.95
N PHE A 620 7.17 13.07 15.99
CA PHE A 620 7.93 12.84 17.22
C PHE A 620 7.53 11.53 17.93
N ARG A 621 6.23 11.23 18.08
CA ARG A 621 5.76 9.94 18.62
C ARG A 621 6.28 8.76 17.79
N GLN A 622 6.44 8.92 16.47
CA GLN A 622 6.97 7.86 15.59
C GLN A 622 8.41 7.46 15.92
N TYR A 623 9.25 8.41 16.34
CA TYR A 623 10.64 8.13 16.75
C TYR A 623 10.78 7.78 18.24
N ASN A 624 9.68 7.88 19.01
CA ASN A 624 9.62 7.58 20.44
C ASN A 624 8.37 6.74 20.77
N PRO A 625 8.20 5.54 20.16
CA PRO A 625 6.93 4.81 20.20
C PRO A 625 6.60 4.19 21.57
N GLU A 626 7.58 4.00 22.45
CA GLU A 626 7.39 3.53 23.83
C GLU A 626 7.30 4.67 24.86
N LEU A 627 7.35 5.93 24.40
CA LEU A 627 7.34 7.09 25.28
C LEU A 627 5.90 7.45 25.65
N ASP A 628 5.54 7.19 26.90
CA ASP A 628 4.41 7.87 27.53
C ASP A 628 4.75 9.36 27.69
N LEU A 629 3.98 10.22 27.03
CA LEU A 629 4.20 11.66 27.00
C LEU A 629 3.90 12.35 28.33
N ASP A 630 3.10 11.72 29.20
CA ASP A 630 2.62 12.30 30.45
C ASP A 630 3.56 12.01 31.64
N SER A 631 4.47 11.04 31.52
CA SER A 631 5.40 10.64 32.59
C SER A 631 6.88 11.00 32.35
N VAL A 632 7.22 11.68 31.25
CA VAL A 632 8.61 12.03 30.88
C VAL A 632 9.33 12.85 31.94
N GLN A 633 10.50 12.38 32.38
CA GLN A 633 11.31 13.01 33.41
C GLN A 633 12.60 13.63 32.84
N PRO A 634 13.25 14.56 33.56
CA PRO A 634 14.61 14.95 33.26
C PRO A 634 15.55 13.72 33.25
N GLY A 635 16.37 13.60 32.20
CA GLY A 635 17.18 12.41 31.93
C GLY A 635 16.60 11.44 30.90
N THR A 636 15.32 11.56 30.53
CA THR A 636 14.75 10.75 29.43
C THR A 636 15.43 11.09 28.10
N ARG A 637 15.82 10.06 27.34
CA ARG A 637 16.37 10.16 25.99
C ARG A 637 15.24 10.23 24.98
N LEU A 638 15.27 11.24 24.11
CA LEU A 638 14.27 11.48 23.07
C LEU A 638 14.93 11.53 21.69
N ASN A 639 14.35 10.85 20.72
CA ASN A 639 14.79 10.86 19.33
C ASN A 639 13.98 11.88 18.52
N PHE A 640 14.65 12.80 17.84
CA PHE A 640 14.01 13.75 16.93
C PHE A 640 14.52 13.53 15.49
N PRO A 641 13.66 13.32 14.49
CA PRO A 641 14.09 13.28 13.10
C PRO A 641 14.67 14.64 12.66
N ILE A 642 15.75 14.60 11.91
CA ILE A 642 16.37 15.78 11.30
C ILE A 642 15.62 16.08 10.00
N LEU A 643 14.95 17.23 9.97
CA LEU A 643 14.11 17.67 8.88
C LEU A 643 14.86 18.67 7.99
N VAL A 644 14.95 18.37 6.70
CA VAL A 644 15.43 19.31 5.68
C VAL A 644 14.23 19.72 4.85
N ARG A 645 14.02 21.04 4.67
CA ARG A 645 13.00 21.52 3.75
C ARG A 645 13.39 21.20 2.32
N ASN A 646 12.44 20.66 1.57
CA ASN A 646 12.58 20.44 0.14
C ASN A 646 12.62 21.82 -0.52
N SER A 647 13.81 22.26 -0.94
CA SER A 647 14.02 23.58 -1.54
C SER A 647 13.21 23.70 -2.84
N SER A 648 12.19 24.54 -2.80
CA SER A 648 11.39 24.90 -3.98
C SER A 648 12.07 26.06 -4.73
N ASP A 649 13.28 25.81 -5.24
CA ASP A 649 14.14 26.75 -5.99
C ASP A 649 14.84 26.08 -7.20
#